data_AF-A0A843RGX4-F1
#
_entry.id   AF-A0A843RGX4-F1
#
_cell.length_a   1.000
_cell.length_b   1.000
_cell.length_c   1.000
_cell.angle_alpha   90.00
_cell.angle_beta   90.00
_cell.angle_gamma   90.00
#
_symmetry.space_group_name_H-M   'P 1'
#
loop_
_entity.id
_entity.type
_entity.pdbx_description
1 polymer ?
#
loop_
_entity_poly.entity_id
_entity_poly.type
_entity_poly.pdbx_seq_one_letter_code
_entity_poly.pdbx_strand_id
1 'polypeptide(L)'
;MKLKRIVTGIAALSAAVAVAGYAIIASLDVQQVADYARAEVKAATGRDLTIAGPVELAVSLTPSILLQDVGFANAEWGSRPALANVRRLEVEVALLPLLIGDVVVKRLVAVEPDILLEIDAEGRGNWEFEEAPADAAPAPGGEAASITLPDVQEFRIEGGLLRLVDAAAGETLALDVTEAVGSLPSGGGVRQLRLTAAYNGHPFTAEGSYGGLPALLSGAPGPVDVTLRAGGATFSAKGTAGDLTGAVSAELAVRVTGDDLSGLSPWAGAELPALGPYDLSSNVRIDGQGFEFSGFVAKLGSSDLTGNLGLSLAGERPTVQASLVSKLLDLADFSGAAGASGDAAGGSGSGGGPARVFSDTPLPLAALRAVDAQVKLHAERLRLVSVTLEEVQTVLALKAGDLTLEPLVAKLAGGSLAGRVTLAAAKAEPELALRLEGKDVDFGDLLKQAEVTDQVGGALEFEADVKGRGTSPHAIASTLGGHVQSVALDGTIDNSLLRVLSFGLGDIIGPLFGSSEKTRLECFVTRFDIEGGQAKSRALVLDSGAFAVAGRGGIDLGEEQVNLAFDTETSQPSLASLAVPFRVTGPLGNPRATPDPVGAAVGVVGTVGDVAKTGGNIVGGAVDAVGGIIGTGPIIGQIGSNQTLCGEALAAIGRGTAAGQSSGGGASGGLADDVGKALNDAGDEIEKGFKSLFGN
;
A
#
# COMPACT_ATOMS: atom_id res chain seq x y z
N MET A 1 -82.77 8.05 -13.37
CA MET A 1 -82.55 9.47 -13.74
C MET A 1 -81.51 10.20 -12.89
N LYS A 2 -81.65 10.29 -11.54
CA LYS A 2 -80.79 11.15 -10.69
C LYS A 2 -79.29 11.00 -10.94
N LEU A 3 -78.74 9.78 -10.95
CA LEU A 3 -77.32 9.52 -11.20
C LEU A 3 -76.82 10.12 -12.53
N LYS A 4 -77.55 9.98 -13.64
CA LYS A 4 -77.15 10.53 -14.95
C LYS A 4 -77.05 12.06 -14.91
N ARG A 5 -77.91 12.75 -14.14
CA ARG A 5 -77.84 14.21 -13.94
C ARG A 5 -76.65 14.63 -13.07
N ILE A 6 -76.30 13.84 -12.06
CA ILE A 6 -75.12 14.09 -11.22
C ILE A 6 -73.84 13.92 -12.06
N VAL A 7 -73.73 12.85 -12.84
CA VAL A 7 -72.58 12.61 -13.73
C VAL A 7 -72.45 13.70 -14.79
N THR A 8 -73.54 14.14 -15.44
CA THR A 8 -73.46 15.28 -16.37
C THR A 8 -73.19 16.61 -15.66
N GLY A 9 -73.64 16.79 -14.42
CA GLY A 9 -73.37 17.99 -13.62
C GLY A 9 -71.89 18.09 -13.25
N ILE A 10 -71.29 16.99 -12.80
CA ILE A 10 -69.85 16.89 -12.53
C ILE A 10 -69.06 17.10 -13.82
N ALA A 11 -69.39 16.40 -14.92
CA ALA A 11 -68.70 16.55 -16.19
C ALA A 11 -68.80 17.97 -16.76
N ALA A 12 -69.95 18.64 -16.64
CA ALA A 12 -70.13 20.03 -17.05
C ALA A 12 -69.35 21.00 -16.14
N LEU A 13 -69.27 20.73 -14.84
CA LEU A 13 -68.45 21.53 -13.90
C LEU A 13 -66.95 21.35 -14.20
N SER A 14 -66.48 20.12 -14.41
CA SER A 14 -65.09 19.84 -14.83
C SER A 14 -64.76 20.50 -16.16
N ALA A 15 -65.66 20.46 -17.15
CA ALA A 15 -65.48 21.15 -18.42
C ALA A 15 -65.48 22.68 -18.25
N ALA A 16 -66.36 23.25 -17.42
CA ALA A 16 -66.39 24.68 -17.15
C ALA A 16 -65.12 25.16 -16.42
N VAL A 17 -64.61 24.40 -15.44
CA VAL A 17 -63.35 24.69 -14.75
C VAL A 17 -62.16 24.54 -15.70
N ALA A 18 -62.14 23.53 -16.58
CA ALA A 18 -61.09 23.39 -17.59
C ALA A 18 -61.10 24.53 -18.62
N VAL A 19 -62.28 24.96 -19.09
CA VAL A 19 -62.44 26.11 -20.00
C VAL A 19 -62.09 27.43 -19.31
N ALA A 20 -62.44 27.61 -18.03
CA ALA A 20 -62.06 28.78 -17.25
C ALA A 20 -60.54 28.84 -17.00
N GLY A 21 -59.92 27.73 -16.60
CA GLY A 21 -58.46 27.65 -16.44
C GLY A 21 -57.71 27.87 -17.74
N TYR A 22 -58.19 27.29 -18.85
CA TYR A 22 -57.69 27.58 -20.20
C TYR A 22 -57.82 29.06 -20.56
N ALA A 23 -58.98 29.67 -20.32
CA ALA A 23 -59.21 31.08 -20.62
C ALA A 23 -58.33 32.02 -19.78
N ILE A 24 -58.13 31.70 -18.48
CA ILE A 24 -57.22 32.44 -17.59
C ILE A 24 -55.80 32.37 -18.15
N ILE A 25 -55.28 31.17 -18.40
CA ILE A 25 -53.88 30.97 -18.86
C ILE A 25 -53.67 31.55 -20.27
N ALA A 26 -54.63 31.39 -21.18
CA ALA A 26 -54.58 32.00 -22.52
C ALA A 26 -54.82 33.53 -22.51
N SER A 27 -55.12 34.13 -21.35
CA SER A 27 -55.21 35.58 -21.13
C SER A 27 -54.06 36.17 -20.30
N LEU A 28 -53.12 35.34 -19.83
CA LEU A 28 -51.91 35.83 -19.19
C LEU A 28 -51.02 36.50 -20.23
N ASP A 29 -50.70 37.78 -20.00
CA ASP A 29 -49.64 38.45 -20.73
C ASP A 29 -48.30 37.90 -20.26
N VAL A 30 -47.67 37.14 -21.15
CA VAL A 30 -46.41 36.44 -20.92
C VAL A 30 -45.25 37.42 -20.59
N GLN A 31 -45.32 38.67 -21.06
CA GLN A 31 -44.34 39.70 -20.69
C GLN A 31 -44.57 40.23 -19.26
N GLN A 32 -45.83 40.36 -18.80
CA GLN A 32 -46.11 40.76 -17.42
C GLN A 32 -45.64 39.71 -16.41
N VAL A 33 -45.69 38.41 -16.77
CA VAL A 33 -45.11 37.33 -15.95
C VAL A 33 -43.58 37.45 -15.89
N ALA A 34 -42.92 37.77 -17.01
CA ALA A 34 -41.48 38.00 -17.05
C ALA A 34 -41.07 39.25 -16.25
N ASP A 35 -41.79 40.37 -16.38
CA ASP A 35 -41.53 41.60 -15.62
C ASP A 35 -41.76 41.43 -14.12
N TYR A 36 -42.79 40.67 -13.72
CA TYR A 36 -42.98 40.31 -12.32
C TYR A 36 -41.82 39.47 -11.79
N ALA A 37 -41.38 38.44 -12.52
CA ALA A 37 -40.22 37.63 -12.12
C ALA A 37 -38.92 38.45 -12.03
N ARG A 38 -38.70 39.41 -12.93
CA ARG A 38 -37.57 40.37 -12.87
C ARG A 38 -37.63 41.22 -11.60
N ALA A 39 -38.80 41.75 -11.27
CA ALA A 39 -38.98 42.60 -10.08
C ALA A 39 -38.83 41.83 -8.77
N GLU A 40 -39.43 40.64 -8.66
CA GLU A 40 -39.40 39.79 -7.47
C GLU A 40 -37.99 39.27 -7.18
N VAL A 41 -37.27 38.79 -8.20
CA VAL A 41 -35.86 38.37 -8.04
C VAL A 41 -34.97 39.54 -7.63
N LYS A 42 -35.20 40.75 -8.17
CA LYS A 42 -34.45 41.94 -7.76
C LYS A 42 -34.76 42.38 -6.34
N ALA A 43 -36.01 42.27 -5.89
CA ALA A 43 -36.39 42.55 -4.51
C ALA A 43 -35.80 41.54 -3.52
N ALA A 44 -35.75 40.26 -3.89
CA ALA A 44 -35.26 39.18 -3.04
C ALA A 44 -33.72 39.03 -2.99
N THR A 45 -33.01 39.36 -4.07
CA THR A 45 -31.54 39.14 -4.18
C THR A 45 -30.71 40.41 -4.33
N GLY A 46 -31.36 41.57 -4.52
CA GLY A 46 -30.72 42.83 -4.90
C GLY A 46 -30.28 42.91 -6.37
N ARG A 47 -30.32 41.79 -7.12
CA ARG A 47 -29.66 41.66 -8.44
C ARG A 47 -30.63 41.58 -9.60
N ASP A 48 -30.18 42.05 -10.77
CA ASP A 48 -30.98 42.03 -11.99
C ASP A 48 -31.06 40.63 -12.61
N LEU A 49 -32.30 40.19 -12.85
CA LEU A 49 -32.61 39.09 -13.75
C LEU A 49 -32.81 39.66 -15.16
N THR A 50 -32.03 39.16 -16.11
CA THR A 50 -32.18 39.45 -17.54
C THR A 50 -32.79 38.25 -18.26
N ILE A 51 -33.68 38.52 -19.21
CA ILE A 51 -34.26 37.53 -20.12
C ILE A 51 -34.23 38.21 -21.48
N ALA A 52 -33.27 37.82 -22.32
CA ALA A 52 -32.94 38.52 -23.57
C ALA A 52 -33.59 37.87 -24.81
N GLY A 53 -33.86 36.57 -24.75
CA GLY A 53 -34.58 35.82 -25.79
C GLY A 53 -36.10 35.92 -25.65
N PRO A 54 -36.85 35.25 -26.55
CA PRO A 54 -38.30 35.18 -26.46
C PRO A 54 -38.76 34.44 -25.18
N VAL A 55 -39.97 34.80 -24.74
CA VAL A 55 -40.69 34.16 -23.63
C VAL A 55 -41.96 33.55 -24.22
N GLU A 56 -42.08 32.22 -24.17
CA GLU A 56 -43.19 31.47 -24.76
C GLU A 56 -44.00 30.72 -23.68
N LEU A 57 -45.31 30.59 -23.89
CA LEU A 57 -46.23 29.89 -22.99
C LEU A 57 -46.91 28.74 -23.72
N ALA A 58 -46.56 27.50 -23.38
CA ALA A 58 -47.22 26.31 -23.90
C ALA A 58 -48.44 25.97 -23.04
N VAL A 59 -49.63 26.33 -23.54
CA VAL A 59 -50.91 26.10 -22.84
C VAL A 59 -51.29 24.63 -22.89
N SER A 60 -51.16 23.92 -21.76
CA SER A 60 -51.47 22.49 -21.62
C SER A 60 -52.14 22.21 -20.26
N LEU A 61 -52.48 20.95 -19.96
CA LEU A 61 -52.96 20.53 -18.62
C LEU A 61 -51.87 20.66 -17.54
N THR A 62 -50.61 20.76 -17.95
CA THR A 62 -49.46 21.27 -17.20
C THR A 62 -48.89 22.44 -18.01
N PRO A 63 -49.32 23.70 -17.76
CA PRO A 63 -48.79 24.83 -18.50
C PRO A 63 -47.29 24.96 -18.28
N SER A 64 -46.54 25.27 -19.34
CA SER A 64 -45.10 25.47 -19.26
C SER A 64 -44.66 26.79 -19.86
N ILE A 65 -43.71 27.42 -19.18
CA ILE A 65 -43.09 28.68 -19.59
C ILE A 65 -41.70 28.34 -20.12
N LEU A 66 -41.41 28.78 -21.34
CA LEU A 66 -40.11 28.62 -21.99
C LEU A 66 -39.42 29.98 -22.07
N LEU A 67 -38.28 30.10 -21.39
CA LEU A 67 -37.39 31.26 -21.43
C LEU A 67 -36.18 30.92 -22.30
N GLN A 68 -35.72 31.89 -23.09
CA GLN A 68 -34.46 31.81 -23.84
C GLN A 68 -33.52 32.93 -23.41
N ASP A 69 -32.22 32.63 -23.38
CA ASP A 69 -31.14 33.55 -23.00
C ASP A 69 -31.43 34.30 -21.68
N VAL A 70 -31.52 33.53 -20.58
CA VAL A 70 -31.73 34.04 -19.22
C VAL A 70 -30.37 34.27 -18.57
N GLY A 71 -30.10 35.48 -18.08
CA GLY A 71 -28.87 35.83 -17.36
C GLY A 71 -29.16 36.44 -16.00
N PHE A 72 -28.55 35.93 -14.94
CA PHE A 72 -28.64 36.48 -13.57
C PHE A 72 -27.35 37.23 -13.22
N ALA A 73 -27.48 38.49 -12.80
CA ALA A 73 -26.34 39.38 -12.59
C ALA A 73 -25.38 38.88 -11.49
N ASN A 74 -24.09 39.15 -11.69
CA ASN A 74 -23.05 38.85 -10.71
C ASN A 74 -23.02 39.89 -9.58
N ALA A 75 -22.20 39.65 -8.55
CA ALA A 75 -21.80 40.70 -7.62
C ALA A 75 -20.94 41.75 -8.35
N GLU A 76 -20.92 43.00 -7.87
CA GLU A 76 -20.16 44.09 -8.51
C GLU A 76 -18.65 43.82 -8.61
N TRP A 77 -18.12 42.95 -7.75
CA TRP A 77 -16.71 42.54 -7.71
C TRP A 77 -16.38 41.31 -8.57
N GLY A 78 -17.38 40.60 -9.10
CA GLY A 78 -17.19 39.35 -9.84
C GLY A 78 -16.52 39.55 -11.21
N SER A 79 -15.75 38.56 -11.69
CA SER A 79 -14.89 38.71 -12.88
C SER A 79 -15.64 38.82 -14.20
N ARG A 80 -16.95 38.51 -14.22
CA ARG A 80 -17.85 38.64 -15.38
C ARG A 80 -19.22 39.19 -14.96
N PRO A 81 -19.99 39.86 -15.85
CA PRO A 81 -21.21 40.58 -15.46
C PRO A 81 -22.40 39.71 -15.03
N ALA A 82 -22.41 38.41 -15.34
CA ALA A 82 -23.47 37.48 -14.98
C ALA A 82 -22.91 36.29 -14.18
N LEU A 83 -23.50 35.98 -13.02
CA LEU A 83 -23.19 34.80 -12.23
C LEU A 83 -23.59 33.55 -13.02
N ALA A 84 -24.85 33.48 -13.43
CA ALA A 84 -25.41 32.39 -14.21
C ALA A 84 -26.00 32.90 -15.53
N ASN A 85 -25.74 32.18 -16.63
CA ASN A 85 -26.48 32.28 -17.88
C ASN A 85 -27.13 30.93 -18.17
N VAL A 86 -28.33 30.90 -18.74
CA VAL A 86 -29.03 29.68 -19.15
C VAL A 86 -29.64 29.91 -20.53
N ARG A 87 -29.15 29.16 -21.53
CA ARG A 87 -29.58 29.31 -22.93
C ARG A 87 -31.06 29.01 -23.14
N ARG A 88 -31.57 27.97 -22.47
CA ARG A 88 -33.00 27.59 -22.49
C ARG A 88 -33.44 27.11 -21.11
N LEU A 89 -34.46 27.72 -20.54
CA LEU A 89 -35.08 27.31 -19.27
C LEU A 89 -36.57 27.05 -19.48
N GLU A 90 -37.01 25.82 -19.21
CA GLU A 90 -38.40 25.37 -19.32
C GLU A 90 -38.94 25.07 -17.93
N VAL A 91 -40.06 25.71 -17.55
CA VAL A 91 -40.68 25.59 -16.21
C VAL A 91 -42.13 25.15 -16.37
N GLU A 92 -42.42 23.89 -16.04
CA GLU A 92 -43.80 23.38 -15.97
C GLU A 92 -44.41 23.65 -14.60
N VAL A 93 -45.64 24.19 -14.56
CA VAL A 93 -46.34 24.55 -13.32
C VAL A 93 -47.60 23.69 -13.13
N ALA A 94 -47.93 23.37 -11.87
CA ALA A 94 -49.12 22.61 -11.55
C ALA A 94 -50.41 23.47 -11.65
N LEU A 95 -51.26 23.17 -12.63
CA LEU A 95 -52.49 23.92 -12.94
C LEU A 95 -53.44 24.13 -11.75
N LEU A 96 -53.66 23.11 -10.90
CA LEU A 96 -54.64 23.20 -9.82
C LEU A 96 -54.15 24.04 -8.62
N PRO A 97 -52.93 23.87 -8.09
CA PRO A 97 -52.32 24.80 -7.14
C PRO A 97 -52.29 26.26 -7.65
N LEU A 98 -51.88 26.46 -8.92
CA LEU A 98 -51.77 27.80 -9.51
C LEU A 98 -53.11 28.56 -9.54
N LEU A 99 -54.23 27.86 -9.77
CA LEU A 99 -55.59 28.45 -9.72
C LEU A 99 -56.07 28.79 -8.30
N ILE A 100 -55.35 28.37 -7.26
CA ILE A 100 -55.60 28.65 -5.84
C ILE A 100 -54.57 29.66 -5.28
N GLY A 101 -53.54 30.02 -6.06
CA GLY A 101 -52.48 30.95 -5.70
C GLY A 101 -51.16 30.30 -5.22
N ASP A 102 -51.04 28.99 -5.37
CA ASP A 102 -49.93 28.19 -4.84
C ASP A 102 -49.00 27.71 -5.99
N VAL A 103 -47.72 28.08 -5.95
CA VAL A 103 -46.79 27.97 -7.10
C VAL A 103 -45.92 26.73 -6.98
N VAL A 104 -46.42 25.63 -7.53
CA VAL A 104 -45.75 24.33 -7.58
C VAL A 104 -45.16 24.07 -8.97
N VAL A 105 -43.84 23.97 -9.06
CA VAL A 105 -43.08 23.67 -10.28
C VAL A 105 -42.94 22.15 -10.43
N LYS A 106 -43.61 21.57 -11.42
CA LYS A 106 -43.56 20.13 -11.68
C LYS A 106 -42.24 19.67 -12.26
N ARG A 107 -41.76 20.35 -13.29
CA ARG A 107 -40.50 20.04 -13.98
C ARG A 107 -39.78 21.33 -14.34
N LEU A 108 -38.49 21.39 -14.03
CA LEU A 108 -37.58 22.43 -14.48
C LEU A 108 -36.52 21.81 -15.41
N VAL A 109 -36.38 22.31 -16.64
CA VAL A 109 -35.36 21.86 -17.60
C VAL A 109 -34.45 23.03 -17.96
N ALA A 110 -33.17 22.95 -17.61
CA ALA A 110 -32.14 23.91 -18.01
C ALA A 110 -31.23 23.28 -19.07
N VAL A 111 -31.09 23.92 -20.23
CA VAL A 111 -30.14 23.52 -21.28
C VAL A 111 -29.02 24.53 -21.34
N GLU A 112 -27.78 24.03 -21.30
CA GLU A 112 -26.55 24.82 -21.27
C GLU A 112 -26.57 25.97 -20.22
N PRO A 113 -26.86 25.72 -18.92
CA PRO A 113 -26.47 26.63 -17.85
C PRO A 113 -24.93 26.75 -17.76
N ASP A 114 -24.45 27.99 -17.83
CA ASP A 114 -23.09 28.42 -17.51
C ASP A 114 -23.14 29.21 -16.19
N ILE A 115 -22.63 28.62 -15.11
CA ILE A 115 -22.65 29.17 -13.75
C ILE A 115 -21.21 29.38 -13.30
N LEU A 116 -20.88 30.61 -12.91
CA LEU A 116 -19.61 30.97 -12.29
C LEU A 116 -19.87 31.41 -10.85
N LEU A 117 -19.49 30.54 -9.93
CA LEU A 117 -19.35 30.85 -8.52
C LEU A 117 -17.93 31.39 -8.27
N GLU A 118 -17.81 32.44 -7.48
CA GLU A 118 -16.55 33.11 -7.17
C GLU A 118 -16.48 33.37 -5.66
N ILE A 119 -15.30 33.28 -5.06
CA ILE A 119 -15.02 33.70 -3.68
C ILE A 119 -14.01 34.84 -3.75
N ASP A 120 -14.29 35.96 -3.07
CA ASP A 120 -13.37 37.10 -3.01
C ASP A 120 -12.20 36.90 -2.02
N ALA A 121 -11.28 37.86 -1.98
CA ALA A 121 -10.12 37.81 -1.08
C ALA A 121 -10.49 37.92 0.42
N GLU A 122 -11.71 38.37 0.71
CA GLU A 122 -12.29 38.44 2.05
C GLU A 122 -13.06 37.15 2.43
N GLY A 123 -13.16 36.17 1.52
CA GLY A 123 -13.80 34.87 1.74
C GLY A 123 -15.32 34.83 1.48
N ARG A 124 -15.88 35.86 0.83
CA ARG A 124 -17.33 35.96 0.55
C ARG A 124 -17.65 35.35 -0.82
N GLY A 125 -18.67 34.50 -0.89
CA GLY A 125 -19.15 33.93 -2.13
C GLY A 125 -20.00 34.91 -2.94
N ASN A 126 -19.86 34.91 -4.27
CA ASN A 126 -20.72 35.71 -5.16
C ASN A 126 -22.17 35.21 -5.20
N TRP A 127 -22.49 34.08 -4.55
CA TRP A 127 -23.86 33.60 -4.30
C TRP A 127 -24.47 34.12 -3.00
N GLU A 128 -23.70 34.86 -2.18
CA GLU A 128 -24.23 35.56 -1.03
C GLU A 128 -24.94 36.85 -1.48
N PHE A 129 -26.11 37.10 -0.91
CA PHE A 129 -26.94 38.26 -1.21
C PHE A 129 -27.09 39.08 0.08
N GLU A 130 -26.88 40.39 -0.01
CA GLU A 130 -27.14 41.29 1.13
C GLU A 130 -28.65 41.32 1.42
N GLU A 131 -29.06 41.18 2.68
CA GLU A 131 -30.47 41.35 3.06
C GLU A 131 -30.95 42.75 2.68
N ALA A 132 -32.10 42.84 2.01
CA ALA A 132 -32.65 44.10 1.55
C ALA A 132 -32.86 45.08 2.73
N PRO A 133 -32.47 46.37 2.59
CA PRO A 133 -32.43 47.29 3.73
C PRO A 133 -33.82 47.54 4.33
N ALA A 134 -33.90 47.43 5.65
CA ALA A 134 -35.15 47.42 6.43
C ALA A 134 -35.98 48.73 6.40
N ASP A 135 -35.52 49.77 5.72
CA ASP A 135 -36.27 51.02 5.47
C ASP A 135 -37.27 50.91 4.29
N ALA A 136 -37.38 49.75 3.64
CA ALA A 136 -38.48 49.44 2.73
C ALA A 136 -39.82 49.37 3.51
N ALA A 137 -40.48 50.52 3.66
CA ALA A 137 -41.70 50.67 4.46
C ALA A 137 -42.77 49.61 4.08
N PRO A 138 -43.28 48.82 5.04
CA PRO A 138 -44.08 47.63 4.72
C PRO A 138 -45.40 48.00 4.06
N ALA A 139 -45.68 47.37 2.92
CA ALA A 139 -47.01 47.40 2.32
C ALA A 139 -48.04 46.84 3.32
N PRO A 140 -49.19 47.50 3.54
CA PRO A 140 -50.11 47.15 4.62
C PRO A 140 -50.86 45.84 4.35
N GLY A 141 -50.23 44.71 4.70
CA GLY A 141 -50.80 43.36 4.58
C GLY A 141 -49.79 42.22 4.40
N GLY A 142 -48.50 42.51 4.17
CA GLY A 142 -47.47 41.47 4.01
C GLY A 142 -46.81 41.07 5.34
N GLU A 143 -46.66 39.76 5.56
CA GLU A 143 -45.62 39.24 6.46
C GLU A 143 -44.23 39.47 5.83
N ALA A 144 -43.16 39.43 6.64
CA ALA A 144 -41.80 39.57 6.13
C ALA A 144 -41.48 38.41 5.18
N ALA A 145 -41.13 38.72 3.93
CA ALA A 145 -40.92 37.74 2.88
C ALA A 145 -39.58 36.99 3.07
N SER A 146 -39.60 35.95 3.90
CA SER A 146 -38.56 34.91 3.86
C SER A 146 -38.59 34.25 2.48
N ILE A 147 -37.42 34.16 1.83
CA ILE A 147 -37.29 33.66 0.46
C ILE A 147 -37.64 32.16 0.43
N THR A 148 -38.92 31.88 0.22
CA THR A 148 -39.45 30.53 0.14
C THR A 148 -39.24 30.03 -1.28
N LEU A 149 -38.19 29.24 -1.47
CA LEU A 149 -37.89 28.61 -2.77
C LEU A 149 -39.13 27.83 -3.26
N PRO A 150 -39.51 27.95 -4.55
CA PRO A 150 -40.68 27.26 -5.09
C PRO A 150 -40.49 25.74 -5.01
N ASP A 151 -41.59 25.01 -4.81
CA ASP A 151 -41.58 23.54 -4.83
C ASP A 151 -41.26 23.04 -6.24
N VAL A 152 -40.00 22.67 -6.50
CA VAL A 152 -39.56 21.98 -7.70
C VAL A 152 -39.68 20.48 -7.45
N GLN A 153 -40.51 19.76 -8.23
CA GLN A 153 -40.74 18.33 -8.02
C GLN A 153 -39.76 17.45 -8.83
N GLU A 154 -39.43 17.87 -10.05
CA GLU A 154 -38.43 17.25 -10.93
C GLU A 154 -37.52 18.32 -11.54
N PHE A 155 -36.24 18.00 -11.73
CA PHE A 155 -35.32 18.84 -12.49
C PHE A 155 -34.49 18.03 -13.50
N ARG A 156 -34.07 18.71 -14.57
CA ARG A 156 -33.20 18.19 -15.63
C ARG A 156 -32.23 19.27 -16.08
N ILE A 157 -30.96 18.91 -16.26
CA ILE A 157 -29.91 19.74 -16.86
C ILE A 157 -29.36 18.99 -18.07
N GLU A 158 -29.30 19.65 -19.23
CA GLU A 158 -28.88 19.06 -20.52
C GLU A 158 -27.68 19.85 -21.07
N GLY A 159 -26.46 19.36 -20.81
CA GLY A 159 -25.22 20.13 -21.00
C GLY A 159 -25.11 21.31 -20.04
N GLY A 160 -23.94 21.61 -19.50
CA GLY A 160 -23.74 22.76 -18.62
C GLY A 160 -22.33 22.83 -18.05
N LEU A 161 -21.97 24.02 -17.58
CA LEU A 161 -20.67 24.31 -16.99
C LEU A 161 -20.89 25.00 -15.64
N LEU A 162 -20.50 24.35 -14.55
CA LEU A 162 -20.33 25.00 -13.27
C LEU A 162 -18.84 25.23 -13.05
N ARG A 163 -18.45 26.48 -12.77
CA ARG A 163 -17.11 26.84 -12.31
C ARG A 163 -17.21 27.43 -10.91
N LEU A 164 -16.29 27.01 -10.03
CA LEU A 164 -16.01 27.68 -8.78
C LEU A 164 -14.57 28.22 -8.84
N VAL A 165 -14.40 29.52 -8.63
CA VAL A 165 -13.09 30.19 -8.56
C VAL A 165 -12.90 30.68 -7.13
N ASP A 166 -11.95 30.11 -6.41
CA ASP A 166 -11.59 30.55 -5.06
C ASP A 166 -10.35 31.44 -5.14
N ALA A 167 -10.54 32.76 -5.00
CA ALA A 167 -9.43 33.71 -5.05
C ALA A 167 -8.60 33.74 -3.75
N ALA A 168 -9.10 33.18 -2.65
CA ALA A 168 -8.39 33.09 -1.38
C ALA A 168 -7.50 31.83 -1.30
N ALA A 169 -7.99 30.69 -1.80
CA ALA A 169 -7.20 29.47 -1.97
C ALA A 169 -6.29 29.50 -3.22
N GLY A 170 -6.67 30.28 -4.25
CA GLY A 170 -6.00 30.31 -5.55
C GLY A 170 -6.40 29.15 -6.48
N GLU A 171 -7.50 28.46 -6.17
CA GLU A 171 -7.96 27.27 -6.87
C GLU A 171 -9.07 27.59 -7.89
N THR A 172 -9.26 26.71 -8.87
CA THR A 172 -10.40 26.75 -9.79
C THR A 172 -10.88 25.35 -10.09
N LEU A 173 -12.14 25.11 -9.75
CA LEU A 173 -12.86 23.86 -9.95
C LEU A 173 -13.81 24.04 -11.14
N ALA A 174 -13.75 23.11 -12.10
CA ALA A 174 -14.66 23.02 -13.24
C ALA A 174 -15.46 21.72 -13.18
N LEU A 175 -16.77 21.83 -13.37
CA LEU A 175 -17.71 20.72 -13.43
C LEU A 175 -18.52 20.82 -14.72
N ASP A 176 -18.11 20.06 -15.73
CA ASP A 176 -18.77 19.94 -17.03
C ASP A 176 -19.93 18.94 -16.93
N VAL A 177 -21.14 19.43 -16.68
CA VAL A 177 -22.36 18.61 -16.56
C VAL A 177 -22.82 18.16 -17.95
N THR A 178 -22.87 16.85 -18.20
CA THR A 178 -23.43 16.30 -19.45
C THR A 178 -24.94 16.10 -19.32
N GLU A 179 -25.38 15.41 -18.26
CA GLU A 179 -26.79 15.32 -17.88
C GLU A 179 -26.89 15.31 -16.35
N ALA A 180 -27.81 16.08 -15.78
CA ALA A 180 -28.29 15.87 -14.42
C ALA A 180 -29.81 15.68 -14.43
N VAL A 181 -30.33 14.73 -13.67
CA VAL A 181 -31.77 14.49 -13.51
C VAL A 181 -32.03 14.16 -12.05
N GLY A 182 -33.02 14.79 -11.44
CA GLY A 182 -33.39 14.47 -10.06
C GLY A 182 -34.82 14.82 -9.70
N SER A 183 -35.25 14.31 -8.55
CA SER A 183 -36.57 14.59 -7.96
C SER A 183 -36.42 15.23 -6.59
N LEU A 184 -37.22 16.27 -6.36
CA LEU A 184 -37.08 17.21 -5.24
C LEU A 184 -38.41 17.43 -4.46
N PRO A 185 -39.31 16.43 -4.34
CA PRO A 185 -40.72 16.60 -3.94
C PRO A 185 -40.94 17.38 -2.64
N SER A 186 -42.05 18.14 -2.59
CA SER A 186 -42.46 19.13 -1.57
C SER A 186 -42.42 18.71 -0.10
N GLY A 187 -42.30 17.41 0.20
CA GLY A 187 -42.26 16.88 1.54
C GLY A 187 -40.85 16.52 2.03
N GLY A 188 -40.74 16.30 3.35
CA GLY A 188 -39.63 15.53 3.90
C GLY A 188 -39.69 14.09 3.36
N GLY A 189 -38.65 13.67 2.63
CA GLY A 189 -38.63 12.39 1.94
C GLY A 189 -37.32 12.15 1.19
N VAL A 190 -37.21 10.96 0.59
CA VAL A 190 -36.05 10.53 -0.20
C VAL A 190 -36.11 11.12 -1.60
N ARG A 191 -35.09 11.90 -1.94
CA ARG A 191 -34.87 12.58 -3.23
C ARG A 191 -33.94 11.71 -4.09
N GLN A 192 -34.15 11.68 -5.41
CA GLN A 192 -33.31 10.92 -6.34
C GLN A 192 -32.42 11.87 -7.14
N LEU A 193 -31.20 11.43 -7.46
CA LEU A 193 -30.26 12.12 -8.33
C LEU A 193 -29.56 11.13 -9.27
N ARG A 194 -29.44 11.50 -10.54
CA ARG A 194 -28.45 11.00 -11.48
C ARG A 194 -27.68 12.19 -12.05
N LEU A 195 -26.36 12.09 -12.08
CA LEU A 195 -25.43 13.07 -12.60
C LEU A 195 -24.37 12.36 -13.45
N THR A 196 -24.22 12.79 -14.69
CA THR A 196 -23.10 12.45 -15.58
C THR A 196 -22.36 13.73 -15.86
N ALA A 197 -21.10 13.83 -15.43
CA ALA A 197 -20.31 15.05 -15.54
C ALA A 197 -18.81 14.74 -15.65
N ALA A 198 -18.00 15.74 -15.94
CA ALA A 198 -16.55 15.68 -15.75
C ALA A 198 -16.09 16.69 -14.71
N TYR A 199 -15.21 16.27 -13.80
CA TYR A 199 -14.56 17.11 -12.80
C TYR A 199 -13.15 17.45 -13.30
N ASN A 200 -12.86 18.73 -13.56
CA ASN A 200 -11.62 19.19 -14.18
C ASN A 200 -11.24 18.37 -15.44
N GLY A 201 -12.24 18.01 -16.26
CA GLY A 201 -12.07 17.16 -17.45
C GLY A 201 -12.08 15.63 -17.21
N HIS A 202 -12.10 15.17 -15.96
CA HIS A 202 -12.13 13.74 -15.61
C HIS A 202 -13.57 13.22 -15.43
N PRO A 203 -14.07 12.31 -16.28
CA PRO A 203 -15.47 11.91 -16.31
C PRO A 203 -15.87 11.01 -15.12
N PHE A 204 -17.07 11.25 -14.58
CA PHE A 204 -17.69 10.44 -13.55
C PHE A 204 -19.21 10.33 -13.73
N THR A 205 -19.80 9.29 -13.13
CA THR A 205 -21.26 9.17 -12.98
C THR A 205 -21.61 9.00 -11.51
N ALA A 206 -22.50 9.82 -10.98
CA ALA A 206 -23.13 9.60 -9.67
C ALA A 206 -24.62 9.28 -9.86
N GLU A 207 -25.11 8.25 -9.17
CA GLU A 207 -26.53 7.92 -9.09
C GLU A 207 -26.90 7.52 -7.67
N GLY A 208 -28.10 7.89 -7.22
CA GLY A 208 -28.55 7.49 -5.90
C GLY A 208 -29.61 8.40 -5.30
N SER A 209 -29.72 8.34 -3.99
CA SER A 209 -30.77 9.02 -3.24
C SER A 209 -30.30 9.59 -1.91
N TYR A 210 -30.97 10.64 -1.46
CA TYR A 210 -30.61 11.42 -0.29
C TYR A 210 -31.85 11.99 0.42
N GLY A 211 -31.71 12.43 1.66
CA GLY A 211 -32.77 13.11 2.42
C GLY A 211 -33.12 14.49 1.86
N GLY A 212 -33.92 15.26 2.61
CA GLY A 212 -34.13 16.67 2.28
C GLY A 212 -32.83 17.46 2.40
N LEU A 213 -32.37 18.11 1.33
CA LEU A 213 -31.17 18.95 1.37
C LEU A 213 -31.21 20.01 2.48
N PRO A 214 -32.34 20.71 2.75
CA PRO A 214 -32.42 21.63 3.89
C PRO A 214 -32.19 20.97 5.26
N ALA A 215 -32.53 19.68 5.42
CA ALA A 215 -32.29 18.96 6.68
C ALA A 215 -30.81 18.64 6.87
N LEU A 216 -30.13 18.19 5.80
CA LEU A 216 -28.67 17.94 5.81
C LEU A 216 -27.86 19.21 6.09
N LEU A 217 -28.33 20.35 5.57
CA LEU A 217 -27.77 21.69 5.81
C LEU A 217 -28.19 22.31 7.16
N SER A 218 -29.25 21.79 7.81
CA SER A 218 -29.70 22.24 9.14
C SER A 218 -29.26 21.31 10.28
N GLY A 219 -28.18 20.56 10.09
CA GLY A 219 -27.64 19.64 11.10
C GLY A 219 -28.46 18.36 11.35
N ALA A 220 -29.56 18.12 10.64
CA ALA A 220 -30.43 16.97 10.89
C ALA A 220 -30.00 15.75 10.05
N PRO A 221 -29.89 14.54 10.65
CA PRO A 221 -29.45 13.35 9.93
C PRO A 221 -30.48 12.92 8.88
N GLY A 222 -30.06 12.88 7.62
CA GLY A 222 -30.84 12.39 6.49
C GLY A 222 -30.30 11.06 5.95
N PRO A 223 -31.16 10.20 5.35
CA PRO A 223 -30.70 9.00 4.67
C PRO A 223 -29.85 9.35 3.45
N VAL A 224 -28.87 8.50 3.14
CA VAL A 224 -28.01 8.57 1.94
C VAL A 224 -27.87 7.17 1.38
N ASP A 225 -27.95 7.02 0.06
CA ASP A 225 -27.74 5.77 -0.68
C ASP A 225 -27.24 6.11 -2.08
N VAL A 226 -25.92 6.28 -2.22
CA VAL A 226 -25.27 6.86 -3.40
C VAL A 226 -24.22 5.90 -3.97
N THR A 227 -24.19 5.78 -5.30
CA THR A 227 -23.16 5.08 -6.08
C THR A 227 -22.47 6.07 -7.00
N LEU A 228 -21.15 6.18 -6.86
CA LEU A 228 -20.26 7.00 -7.71
C LEU A 228 -19.38 6.05 -8.55
N ARG A 229 -19.14 6.39 -9.81
CA ARG A 229 -18.15 5.71 -10.67
C ARG A 229 -17.21 6.74 -11.27
N ALA A 230 -15.92 6.56 -11.02
CA ALA A 230 -14.84 7.50 -11.37
C ALA A 230 -13.51 6.72 -11.44
N GLY A 231 -12.63 7.06 -12.38
CA GLY A 231 -11.28 6.45 -12.45
C GLY A 231 -11.23 4.92 -12.62
N GLY A 232 -12.28 4.30 -13.17
CA GLY A 232 -12.44 2.84 -13.21
C GLY A 232 -12.97 2.21 -11.92
N ALA A 233 -13.00 2.94 -10.81
CA ALA A 233 -13.59 2.51 -9.55
C ALA A 233 -15.12 2.72 -9.52
N THR A 234 -15.79 1.90 -8.72
CA THR A 234 -17.16 2.10 -8.24
C THR A 234 -17.14 2.21 -6.72
N PHE A 235 -17.64 3.33 -6.20
CA PHE A 235 -17.86 3.58 -4.78
C PHE A 235 -19.37 3.50 -4.53
N SER A 236 -19.80 2.85 -3.44
CA SER A 236 -21.16 2.97 -2.93
C SER A 236 -21.16 3.25 -1.44
N ALA A 237 -22.01 4.18 -1.00
CA ALA A 237 -22.14 4.60 0.38
C ALA A 237 -23.62 4.70 0.77
N LYS A 238 -24.02 3.97 1.82
CA LYS A 238 -25.41 3.82 2.24
C LYS A 238 -25.58 3.90 3.75
N GLY A 239 -26.44 4.78 4.24
CA GLY A 239 -26.72 4.95 5.65
C GLY A 239 -27.36 6.30 5.96
N THR A 240 -26.79 7.04 6.90
CA THR A 240 -27.25 8.38 7.29
C THR A 240 -26.08 9.35 7.43
N ALA A 241 -26.27 10.61 7.01
CA ALA A 241 -25.33 11.71 7.20
C ALA A 241 -26.06 12.96 7.71
N GLY A 242 -25.36 13.84 8.44
CA GLY A 242 -25.90 15.07 9.00
C GLY A 242 -24.80 16.10 9.33
N ASP A 243 -25.21 17.35 9.49
CA ASP A 243 -24.34 18.52 9.67
C ASP A 243 -23.22 18.65 8.62
N LEU A 244 -23.63 18.72 7.35
CA LEU A 244 -22.70 18.94 6.23
C LEU A 244 -22.09 20.36 6.22
N THR A 245 -22.55 21.23 7.11
CA THR A 245 -22.15 22.63 7.29
C THR A 245 -21.22 22.86 8.47
N GLY A 246 -21.03 21.85 9.33
CA GLY A 246 -20.33 21.96 10.60
C GLY A 246 -19.46 20.74 10.89
N ALA A 247 -19.76 20.05 12.00
CA ALA A 247 -19.03 18.84 12.38
C ALA A 247 -19.64 17.63 11.66
N VAL A 248 -19.20 17.40 10.42
CA VAL A 248 -19.71 16.35 9.53
C VAL A 248 -19.83 15.02 10.29
N SER A 249 -21.07 14.54 10.42
CA SER A 249 -21.41 13.33 11.15
C SER A 249 -22.08 12.34 10.19
N ALA A 250 -21.63 11.08 10.19
CA ALA A 250 -22.22 10.06 9.32
C ALA A 250 -22.04 8.65 9.87
N GLU A 251 -22.98 7.77 9.55
CA GLU A 251 -22.84 6.31 9.67
C GLU A 251 -23.22 5.70 8.31
N LEU A 252 -22.23 5.14 7.60
CA LEU A 252 -22.33 4.71 6.21
C LEU A 252 -21.75 3.31 6.04
N ALA A 253 -22.54 2.35 5.56
CA ALA A 253 -22.03 1.16 4.92
C ALA A 253 -21.42 1.55 3.57
N VAL A 254 -20.08 1.48 3.47
CA VAL A 254 -19.30 1.84 2.29
C VAL A 254 -18.75 0.58 1.63
N ARG A 255 -18.73 0.56 0.30
CA ARG A 255 -18.00 -0.42 -0.52
C ARG A 255 -17.30 0.29 -1.68
N VAL A 256 -16.07 -0.12 -1.99
CA VAL A 256 -15.26 0.44 -3.08
C VAL A 256 -14.59 -0.69 -3.85
N THR A 257 -14.80 -0.74 -5.16
CA THR A 257 -14.28 -1.79 -6.05
C THR A 257 -13.66 -1.19 -7.30
N GLY A 258 -12.51 -1.69 -7.74
CA GLY A 258 -11.87 -1.24 -8.98
C GLY A 258 -10.72 -2.16 -9.41
N ASP A 259 -10.31 -2.07 -10.67
CA ASP A 259 -9.28 -2.94 -11.24
C ASP A 259 -7.85 -2.44 -10.98
N ASP A 260 -7.67 -1.12 -10.84
CA ASP A 260 -6.39 -0.46 -10.54
C ASP A 260 -6.63 0.86 -9.76
N LEU A 261 -5.85 1.09 -8.70
CA LEU A 261 -5.91 2.29 -7.86
C LEU A 261 -5.26 3.51 -8.54
N SER A 262 -4.31 3.31 -9.46
CA SER A 262 -3.67 4.41 -10.21
C SER A 262 -4.70 5.24 -10.99
N GLY A 263 -5.80 4.61 -11.42
CA GLY A 263 -6.93 5.26 -12.09
C GLY A 263 -7.61 6.36 -11.27
N LEU A 264 -7.42 6.41 -9.95
CA LEU A 264 -7.97 7.45 -9.06
C LEU A 264 -7.02 8.65 -8.85
N SER A 265 -5.78 8.63 -9.36
CA SER A 265 -4.81 9.72 -9.19
C SER A 265 -5.35 11.13 -9.50
N PRO A 266 -6.12 11.35 -10.59
CA PRO A 266 -6.68 12.67 -10.89
C PRO A 266 -7.70 13.20 -9.88
N TRP A 267 -8.32 12.31 -9.08
CA TRP A 267 -9.26 12.67 -8.03
C TRP A 267 -8.58 12.83 -6.66
N ALA A 268 -7.40 12.23 -6.47
CA ALA A 268 -6.61 12.35 -5.25
C ALA A 268 -5.64 13.55 -5.23
N GLY A 269 -5.39 14.18 -6.39
CA GLY A 269 -4.42 15.28 -6.52
C GLY A 269 -2.96 14.85 -6.41
N ALA A 270 -2.69 13.54 -6.41
CA ALA A 270 -1.37 12.92 -6.29
C ALA A 270 -1.33 11.62 -7.11
N GLU A 271 -0.14 11.20 -7.52
CA GLU A 271 0.04 9.90 -8.19
C GLU A 271 -0.22 8.76 -7.19
N LEU A 272 -1.20 7.92 -7.50
CA LEU A 272 -1.54 6.73 -6.71
C LEU A 272 -0.88 5.49 -7.29
N PRO A 273 -0.45 4.54 -6.43
CA PRO A 273 0.24 3.34 -6.87
C PRO A 273 -0.67 2.41 -7.67
N ALA A 274 -0.07 1.65 -8.58
CA ALA A 274 -0.74 0.62 -9.37
C ALA A 274 -1.07 -0.61 -8.50
N LEU A 275 -2.18 -0.53 -7.76
CA LEU A 275 -2.65 -1.56 -6.83
C LEU A 275 -4.04 -2.05 -7.27
N GLY A 276 -4.16 -3.34 -7.60
CA GLY A 276 -5.45 -3.94 -7.94
C GLY A 276 -5.36 -5.38 -8.46
N PRO A 277 -6.51 -6.02 -8.74
CA PRO A 277 -7.87 -5.52 -8.49
C PRO A 277 -8.19 -5.48 -6.98
N TYR A 278 -9.12 -4.61 -6.57
CA TYR A 278 -9.49 -4.43 -5.17
C TYR A 278 -11.00 -4.45 -4.93
N ASP A 279 -11.37 -4.92 -3.73
CA ASP A 279 -12.74 -4.95 -3.21
C ASP A 279 -12.71 -4.66 -1.70
N LEU A 280 -13.07 -3.44 -1.31
CA LEU A 280 -13.10 -2.97 0.08
C LEU A 280 -14.55 -2.74 0.53
N SER A 281 -14.87 -3.07 1.77
CA SER A 281 -16.16 -2.74 2.40
C SER A 281 -16.04 -2.57 3.92
N SER A 282 -16.80 -1.65 4.50
CA SER A 282 -16.83 -1.40 5.95
C SER A 282 -18.06 -0.57 6.34
N ASN A 283 -18.45 -0.59 7.61
CA ASN A 283 -19.38 0.39 8.16
C ASN A 283 -18.56 1.51 8.80
N VAL A 284 -18.56 2.66 8.14
CA VAL A 284 -17.77 3.85 8.49
C VAL A 284 -18.61 4.79 9.35
N ARG A 285 -18.12 5.13 10.54
CA ARG A 285 -18.60 6.28 11.30
C ARG A 285 -17.67 7.46 11.06
N ILE A 286 -18.24 8.64 10.83
CA ILE A 286 -17.51 9.90 10.69
C ILE A 286 -17.99 10.83 11.82
N ASP A 287 -17.04 11.44 12.52
CA ASP A 287 -17.26 12.44 13.57
C ASP A 287 -16.20 13.55 13.43
N GLY A 288 -16.52 14.56 12.61
CA GLY A 288 -15.63 15.68 12.29
C GLY A 288 -14.36 15.25 11.56
N GLN A 289 -13.26 15.09 12.30
CA GLN A 289 -11.96 14.62 11.78
C GLN A 289 -11.62 13.16 12.15
N GLY A 290 -12.52 12.47 12.88
CA GLY A 290 -12.40 11.06 13.23
C GLY A 290 -13.20 10.16 12.30
N PHE A 291 -12.62 9.03 11.91
CA PHE A 291 -13.21 8.02 11.03
C PHE A 291 -13.02 6.63 11.64
N GLU A 292 -14.10 5.94 12.00
CA GLU A 292 -14.07 4.57 12.51
C GLU A 292 -14.61 3.58 11.47
N PHE A 293 -13.77 2.65 11.02
CA PHE A 293 -14.08 1.61 10.06
C PHE A 293 -14.36 0.30 10.82
N SER A 294 -15.62 -0.09 10.90
CA SER A 294 -16.07 -1.26 11.65
C SER A 294 -16.52 -2.41 10.73
N GLY A 295 -16.08 -3.64 11.05
CA GLY A 295 -16.28 -4.80 10.19
C GLY A 295 -15.67 -4.61 8.80
N PHE A 296 -14.48 -4.01 8.74
CA PHE A 296 -13.71 -3.83 7.52
C PHE A 296 -13.35 -5.18 6.89
N VAL A 297 -13.54 -5.29 5.58
CA VAL A 297 -13.13 -6.40 4.73
C VAL A 297 -12.55 -5.81 3.46
N ALA A 298 -11.30 -6.12 3.16
CA ALA A 298 -10.62 -5.77 1.93
C ALA A 298 -10.02 -7.00 1.25
N LYS A 299 -10.04 -6.98 -0.08
CA LYS A 299 -9.20 -7.81 -0.94
C LYS A 299 -8.38 -6.90 -1.84
N LEU A 300 -7.13 -7.29 -2.07
CA LEU A 300 -6.23 -6.64 -3.01
C LEU A 300 -5.39 -7.72 -3.69
N GLY A 301 -5.53 -7.90 -5.00
CA GLY A 301 -4.82 -8.94 -5.73
C GLY A 301 -5.11 -10.34 -5.18
N SER A 302 -4.09 -11.01 -4.63
CA SER A 302 -4.23 -12.31 -3.93
C SER A 302 -4.57 -12.18 -2.44
N SER A 303 -4.33 -11.02 -1.83
CA SER A 303 -4.39 -10.77 -0.40
C SER A 303 -5.80 -10.51 0.14
N ASP A 304 -6.07 -10.95 1.37
CA ASP A 304 -7.27 -10.61 2.15
C ASP A 304 -6.92 -9.96 3.50
N LEU A 305 -7.71 -8.96 3.91
CA LEU A 305 -7.61 -8.27 5.19
C LEU A 305 -9.01 -8.06 5.77
N THR A 306 -9.19 -8.35 7.06
CA THR A 306 -10.44 -8.14 7.80
C THR A 306 -10.16 -7.52 9.16
N GLY A 307 -11.08 -6.74 9.73
CA GLY A 307 -10.88 -6.18 11.07
C GLY A 307 -11.61 -4.88 11.36
N ASN A 308 -10.98 -4.02 12.16
CA ASN A 308 -11.43 -2.66 12.43
C ASN A 308 -10.26 -1.68 12.34
N LEU A 309 -10.53 -0.45 11.91
CA LEU A 309 -9.56 0.64 11.82
C LEU A 309 -10.16 1.94 12.39
N GLY A 310 -9.31 2.79 12.95
CA GLY A 310 -9.58 4.18 13.27
C GLY A 310 -8.56 5.05 12.55
N LEU A 311 -9.02 6.16 11.98
CA LEU A 311 -8.20 7.21 11.40
C LEU A 311 -8.62 8.54 12.04
N SER A 312 -7.66 9.32 12.51
CA SER A 312 -7.88 10.70 12.93
C SER A 312 -7.00 11.63 12.10
N LEU A 313 -7.61 12.66 11.51
CA LEU A 313 -6.91 13.71 10.75
C LEU A 313 -6.52 14.91 11.63
N ALA A 314 -6.74 14.84 12.95
CA ALA A 314 -6.45 15.93 13.88
C ALA A 314 -4.98 15.92 14.34
N GLY A 315 -4.30 17.07 14.22
CA GLY A 315 -2.92 17.28 14.64
C GLY A 315 -1.97 17.62 13.48
N GLU A 316 -0.66 17.52 13.71
CA GLU A 316 0.36 17.76 12.67
C GLU A 316 0.43 16.65 11.61
N ARG A 317 -0.05 15.44 11.95
CA ARG A 317 -0.04 14.25 11.11
C ARG A 317 -1.29 13.42 11.36
N PRO A 318 -1.87 12.76 10.34
CA PRO A 318 -2.87 11.73 10.54
C PRO A 318 -2.36 10.61 11.46
N THR A 319 -3.26 10.07 12.28
CA THR A 319 -2.98 8.90 13.11
C THR A 319 -3.89 7.74 12.72
N VAL A 320 -3.31 6.54 12.54
CA VAL A 320 -4.02 5.30 12.22
C VAL A 320 -3.92 4.33 13.38
N GLN A 321 -5.01 3.68 13.75
CA GLN A 321 -5.03 2.56 14.69
C GLN A 321 -5.81 1.40 14.06
N ALA A 322 -5.25 0.20 14.02
CA ALA A 322 -5.94 -0.93 13.39
C ALA A 322 -5.70 -2.26 14.13
N SER A 323 -6.64 -3.18 13.95
CA SER A 323 -6.50 -4.58 14.34
C SER A 323 -7.02 -5.44 13.20
N LEU A 324 -6.09 -6.08 12.50
CA LEU A 324 -6.30 -6.74 11.21
C LEU A 324 -6.00 -8.24 11.30
N VAL A 325 -6.83 -9.03 10.64
CA VAL A 325 -6.72 -10.48 10.49
C VAL A 325 -6.75 -10.83 9.01
N SER A 326 -5.84 -11.67 8.57
CA SER A 326 -5.65 -12.09 7.17
C SER A 326 -5.51 -13.61 7.08
N LYS A 327 -5.96 -14.22 5.97
CA LYS A 327 -5.64 -15.63 5.67
C LYS A 327 -4.43 -15.74 4.75
N LEU A 328 -4.40 -14.92 3.72
CA LEU A 328 -3.23 -14.67 2.89
C LEU A 328 -2.96 -13.16 2.84
N LEU A 329 -1.77 -12.76 3.29
CA LEU A 329 -1.19 -11.46 2.98
C LEU A 329 0.05 -11.72 2.13
N ASP A 330 0.12 -11.11 0.96
CA ASP A 330 1.23 -11.27 0.02
C ASP A 330 1.83 -9.90 -0.31
N LEU A 331 3.11 -9.69 0.03
CA LEU A 331 3.71 -8.36 -0.15
C LEU A 331 3.90 -8.00 -1.63
N ALA A 332 3.86 -8.97 -2.55
CA ALA A 332 3.89 -8.68 -3.99
C ALA A 332 2.66 -7.85 -4.44
N ASP A 333 1.47 -8.07 -3.86
CA ASP A 333 0.25 -7.29 -4.12
C ASP A 333 0.39 -5.80 -3.71
N PHE A 334 1.41 -5.45 -2.91
CA PHE A 334 1.67 -4.10 -2.41
C PHE A 334 2.94 -3.46 -3.00
N SER A 335 3.70 -4.16 -3.83
CA SER A 335 4.98 -3.70 -4.40
C SER A 335 4.89 -2.32 -5.06
N GLY A 336 3.84 -2.09 -5.87
CA GLY A 336 3.58 -0.81 -6.53
C GLY A 336 3.44 0.39 -5.58
N ALA A 337 3.14 0.18 -4.30
CA ALA A 337 3.04 1.24 -3.28
C ALA A 337 4.39 1.94 -3.00
N ALA A 338 5.51 1.22 -3.17
CA ALA A 338 6.85 1.77 -2.94
C ALA A 338 7.28 2.80 -4.01
N GLY A 339 6.77 2.66 -5.24
CA GLY A 339 7.13 3.52 -6.38
C GLY A 339 6.34 4.84 -6.46
N ALA A 340 5.17 4.94 -5.81
CA ALA A 340 4.28 6.11 -5.96
C ALA A 340 4.69 7.34 -5.14
N SER A 341 5.69 7.24 -4.25
CA SER A 341 6.35 8.44 -3.74
C SER A 341 7.25 9.04 -4.83
N GLY A 342 6.75 10.09 -5.51
CA GLY A 342 7.36 10.77 -6.66
C GLY A 342 8.70 11.47 -6.39
N ASP A 343 9.73 10.69 -6.07
CA ASP A 343 11.16 11.03 -6.07
C ASP A 343 12.02 9.82 -6.51
N ALA A 344 11.43 8.63 -6.72
CA ALA A 344 12.07 7.44 -7.29
C ALA A 344 12.29 7.57 -8.82
N ALA A 345 12.93 8.66 -9.24
CA ALA A 345 13.05 9.07 -10.63
C ALA A 345 13.89 8.08 -11.47
N GLY A 346 13.21 7.22 -12.24
CA GLY A 346 13.80 6.50 -13.37
C GLY A 346 14.95 5.54 -13.03
N GLY A 347 14.95 4.98 -11.82
CA GLY A 347 16.03 4.17 -11.24
C GLY A 347 16.34 2.82 -11.90
N SER A 348 15.97 2.60 -13.16
CA SER A 348 16.44 1.46 -13.99
C SER A 348 17.91 1.66 -14.38
N GLY A 349 18.77 1.71 -13.36
CA GLY A 349 20.22 1.77 -13.47
C GLY A 349 20.77 0.47 -14.02
N SER A 350 20.68 0.28 -15.34
CA SER A 350 21.45 -0.71 -16.10
C SER A 350 22.94 -0.34 -16.17
N GLY A 351 23.52 0.04 -15.03
CA GLY A 351 24.96 0.16 -14.85
C GLY A 351 25.57 -1.23 -14.91
N GLY A 352 26.26 -1.53 -16.01
CA GLY A 352 26.90 -2.83 -16.27
C GLY A 352 28.13 -3.13 -15.40
N GLY A 353 28.02 -2.92 -14.08
CA GLY A 353 28.90 -3.54 -13.09
C GLY A 353 28.51 -5.01 -12.86
N PRO A 354 29.24 -5.74 -12.01
CA PRO A 354 28.79 -7.04 -11.52
C PRO A 354 27.46 -6.89 -10.78
N ALA A 355 26.58 -7.90 -10.88
CA ALA A 355 25.33 -7.93 -10.14
C ALA A 355 25.63 -7.85 -8.63
N ARG A 356 25.02 -6.87 -7.96
CA ARG A 356 25.15 -6.63 -6.52
C ARG A 356 24.01 -7.29 -5.77
N VAL A 357 24.36 -7.97 -4.69
CA VAL A 357 23.42 -8.64 -3.77
C VAL A 357 22.69 -7.62 -2.90
N PHE A 358 23.29 -6.46 -2.64
CA PHE A 358 22.61 -5.36 -1.98
C PHE A 358 22.42 -4.20 -2.95
N SER A 359 21.18 -3.74 -3.09
CA SER A 359 20.87 -2.64 -4.01
C SER A 359 21.37 -1.30 -3.46
N ASP A 360 21.91 -0.46 -4.36
CA ASP A 360 22.20 0.95 -4.09
C ASP A 360 20.97 1.87 -4.23
N THR A 361 19.79 1.33 -4.61
CA THR A 361 18.54 2.10 -4.69
C THR A 361 18.21 2.75 -3.33
N PRO A 362 17.92 4.07 -3.28
CA PRO A 362 17.51 4.73 -2.05
C PRO A 362 16.17 4.19 -1.53
N LEU A 363 16.08 4.03 -0.20
CA LEU A 363 14.88 3.53 0.47
C LEU A 363 13.72 4.55 0.38
N PRO A 364 12.48 4.14 0.00
CA PRO A 364 11.32 5.01 -0.17
C PRO A 364 10.67 5.43 1.17
N LEU A 365 11.45 6.07 2.05
CA LEU A 365 11.09 6.35 3.44
C LEU A 365 10.15 7.55 3.64
N ALA A 366 9.72 8.21 2.56
CA ALA A 366 8.86 9.40 2.61
C ALA A 366 7.50 9.09 3.26
N ALA A 367 6.86 7.99 2.85
CA ALA A 367 5.54 7.59 3.37
C ALA A 367 5.54 7.34 4.89
N LEU A 368 6.62 6.77 5.44
CA LEU A 368 6.77 6.53 6.88
C LEU A 368 6.76 7.80 7.73
N ARG A 369 7.12 8.95 7.14
CA ARG A 369 7.17 10.23 7.86
C ARG A 369 5.83 10.98 7.85
N ALA A 370 4.90 10.60 6.96
CA ALA A 370 3.64 11.29 6.70
C ALA A 370 2.50 10.91 7.67
N VAL A 371 2.58 9.75 8.33
CA VAL A 371 1.50 9.18 9.16
C VAL A 371 2.08 8.50 10.41
N ASP A 372 1.41 8.66 11.54
CA ASP A 372 1.67 7.85 12.75
C ASP A 372 0.70 6.65 12.75
N ALA A 373 1.16 5.44 13.05
CA ALA A 373 0.32 4.24 12.98
C ALA A 373 0.55 3.24 14.14
N GLN A 374 -0.51 2.58 14.58
CA GLN A 374 -0.42 1.37 15.41
C GLN A 374 -1.34 0.28 14.85
N VAL A 375 -0.75 -0.75 14.24
CA VAL A 375 -1.46 -1.84 13.57
C VAL A 375 -1.12 -3.16 14.24
N LYS A 376 -2.12 -3.83 14.82
CA LYS A 376 -2.01 -5.22 15.26
C LYS A 376 -2.37 -6.11 14.07
N LEU A 377 -1.48 -7.03 13.70
CA LEU A 377 -1.66 -7.93 12.55
C LEU A 377 -1.61 -9.40 13.00
N HIS A 378 -2.57 -10.17 12.53
CA HIS A 378 -2.60 -11.64 12.64
C HIS A 378 -2.84 -12.26 11.25
N ALA A 379 -1.83 -12.86 10.63
CA ALA A 379 -1.96 -13.51 9.32
C ALA A 379 -1.81 -15.03 9.44
N GLU A 380 -2.76 -15.82 8.92
CA GLU A 380 -2.62 -17.28 8.83
C GLU A 380 -1.41 -17.64 7.94
N ARG A 381 -1.23 -16.89 6.84
CA ARG A 381 -0.05 -16.94 5.96
C ARG A 381 0.37 -15.53 5.50
N LEU A 382 1.66 -15.23 5.61
CA LEU A 382 2.32 -14.06 5.03
C LEU A 382 3.34 -14.53 4.00
N ARG A 383 3.12 -14.21 2.72
CA ARG A 383 4.09 -14.45 1.64
C ARG A 383 5.03 -13.24 1.51
N LEU A 384 6.32 -13.51 1.70
CA LEU A 384 7.42 -12.65 1.27
C LEU A 384 7.96 -13.17 -0.08
N VAL A 385 8.90 -12.46 -0.71
CA VAL A 385 9.36 -12.79 -2.08
C VAL A 385 9.96 -14.21 -2.18
N SER A 386 10.85 -14.59 -1.26
CA SER A 386 11.56 -15.89 -1.28
C SER A 386 11.17 -16.85 -0.15
N VAL A 387 10.30 -16.44 0.79
CA VAL A 387 9.88 -17.29 1.93
C VAL A 387 8.42 -17.06 2.32
N THR A 388 7.78 -18.10 2.83
CA THR A 388 6.45 -18.00 3.45
C THR A 388 6.56 -18.11 4.97
N LEU A 389 5.91 -17.18 5.68
CA LEU A 389 5.68 -17.25 7.12
C LEU A 389 4.22 -17.67 7.39
N GLU A 390 4.00 -18.49 8.41
CA GLU A 390 2.66 -18.93 8.83
C GLU A 390 2.36 -18.54 10.28
N GLU A 391 1.09 -18.42 10.66
CA GLU A 391 0.65 -18.02 12.02
C GLU A 391 1.34 -16.72 12.53
N VAL A 392 1.49 -15.73 11.65
CA VAL A 392 2.21 -14.49 11.95
C VAL A 392 1.40 -13.60 12.89
N GLN A 393 2.01 -13.21 14.00
CA GLN A 393 1.48 -12.26 14.97
C GLN A 393 2.49 -11.13 15.19
N THR A 394 2.08 -9.90 14.94
CA THR A 394 2.93 -8.73 15.21
C THR A 394 2.14 -7.46 15.53
N VAL A 395 2.80 -6.49 16.17
CA VAL A 395 2.31 -5.12 16.28
C VAL A 395 3.31 -4.20 15.58
N LEU A 396 2.85 -3.58 14.50
CA LEU A 396 3.52 -2.47 13.85
C LEU A 396 3.20 -1.20 14.63
N ALA A 397 4.24 -0.48 15.04
CA ALA A 397 4.17 0.87 15.58
C ALA A 397 5.05 1.78 14.73
N LEU A 398 4.45 2.80 14.12
CA LEU A 398 5.11 3.85 13.36
C LEU A 398 4.87 5.18 14.06
N LYS A 399 5.94 5.91 14.40
CA LYS A 399 5.82 7.20 15.06
C LYS A 399 6.86 8.19 14.55
N ALA A 400 6.39 9.30 14.01
CA ALA A 400 7.16 10.42 13.45
C ALA A 400 8.19 10.04 12.35
N GLY A 401 8.10 8.84 11.78
CA GLY A 401 9.09 8.26 10.86
C GLY A 401 9.81 7.02 11.40
N ASP A 402 9.80 6.77 12.71
CA ASP A 402 10.47 5.61 13.30
C ASP A 402 9.49 4.42 13.40
N LEU A 403 9.85 3.32 12.73
CA LEU A 403 9.07 2.09 12.60
C LEU A 403 9.58 1.00 13.55
N THR A 404 8.68 0.26 14.18
CA THR A 404 8.95 -0.90 15.04
C THR A 404 7.95 -2.00 14.76
N LEU A 405 8.42 -3.25 14.63
CA LEU A 405 7.60 -4.46 14.65
C LEU A 405 7.95 -5.23 15.94
N GLU A 406 7.07 -5.20 16.94
CA GLU A 406 7.28 -5.91 18.21
C GLU A 406 5.97 -6.38 18.87
N PRO A 407 5.88 -7.65 19.33
CA PRO A 407 6.79 -8.74 18.96
C PRO A 407 6.64 -9.07 17.47
N LEU A 408 7.58 -9.80 16.90
CA LEU A 408 7.34 -10.62 15.71
C LEU A 408 7.34 -12.08 16.19
N VAL A 409 6.24 -12.80 15.98
CA VAL A 409 6.14 -14.25 16.20
C VAL A 409 5.52 -14.87 14.96
N ALA A 410 6.09 -15.97 14.47
CA ALA A 410 5.60 -16.69 13.30
C ALA A 410 6.10 -18.14 13.32
N LYS A 411 5.66 -18.93 12.34
CA LYS A 411 6.30 -20.16 11.89
C LYS A 411 7.05 -19.91 10.59
N LEU A 412 8.17 -20.61 10.41
CA LEU A 412 9.00 -20.62 9.21
C LEU A 412 9.44 -22.06 8.95
N ALA A 413 9.10 -22.61 7.78
CA ALA A 413 9.37 -24.00 7.39
C ALA A 413 9.12 -25.03 8.53
N GLY A 414 7.89 -25.02 9.07
CA GLY A 414 7.47 -25.88 10.19
C GLY A 414 7.97 -25.48 11.58
N GLY A 415 9.15 -24.87 11.67
CA GLY A 415 9.75 -24.36 12.90
C GLY A 415 9.13 -23.05 13.39
N SER A 416 9.66 -22.56 14.51
CA SER A 416 9.25 -21.30 15.14
C SER A 416 10.22 -20.16 14.84
N LEU A 417 9.68 -18.96 14.66
CA LEU A 417 10.41 -17.70 14.46
C LEU A 417 9.93 -16.66 15.46
N ALA A 418 10.85 -16.01 16.17
CA ALA A 418 10.58 -14.91 17.07
C ALA A 418 11.55 -13.73 16.83
N GLY A 419 11.14 -12.50 17.14
CA GLY A 419 12.05 -11.35 17.02
C GLY A 419 11.45 -9.97 17.22
N ARG A 420 12.26 -8.97 16.83
CA ARG A 420 11.95 -7.54 16.75
C ARG A 420 12.63 -6.95 15.50
N VAL A 421 11.93 -6.06 14.80
CA VAL A 421 12.50 -5.20 13.75
C VAL A 421 12.32 -3.74 14.16
N THR A 422 13.35 -2.90 13.99
CA THR A 422 13.22 -1.44 14.13
C THR A 422 13.93 -0.72 13.00
N LEU A 423 13.30 0.32 12.44
CA LEU A 423 13.85 1.17 11.40
C LEU A 423 13.62 2.64 11.78
N ALA A 424 14.68 3.32 12.24
CA ALA A 424 14.64 4.72 12.66
C ALA A 424 14.81 5.66 11.44
N ALA A 425 13.77 5.76 10.61
CA ALA A 425 13.79 6.52 9.36
C ALA A 425 13.56 8.04 9.55
N ALA A 426 13.40 8.55 10.77
CA ALA A 426 13.43 9.99 11.03
C ALA A 426 14.86 10.60 10.88
N LYS A 427 15.91 9.77 10.91
CA LYS A 427 17.31 10.19 10.77
C LYS A 427 17.71 10.48 9.31
N ALA A 428 18.75 11.30 9.13
CA ALA A 428 19.37 11.56 7.82
C ALA A 428 20.12 10.34 7.27
N GLU A 429 20.77 9.58 8.14
CA GLU A 429 21.18 8.19 7.89
C GLU A 429 20.19 7.27 8.63
N PRO A 430 19.22 6.64 7.93
CA PRO A 430 18.30 5.68 8.53
C PRO A 430 19.05 4.55 9.24
N GLU A 431 18.57 4.13 10.40
CA GLU A 431 19.18 3.05 11.20
C GLU A 431 18.23 1.86 11.32
N LEU A 432 18.64 0.73 10.75
CA LEU A 432 17.96 -0.56 10.88
C LEU A 432 18.58 -1.33 12.06
N ALA A 433 17.76 -2.00 12.86
CA ALA A 433 18.17 -3.10 13.71
C ALA A 433 17.20 -4.27 13.61
N LEU A 434 17.75 -5.48 13.59
CA LEU A 434 17.05 -6.76 13.48
C LEU A 434 17.54 -7.66 14.60
N ARG A 435 16.63 -8.16 15.44
CA ARG A 435 16.91 -9.29 16.33
C ARG A 435 15.93 -10.41 16.04
N LEU A 436 16.41 -11.51 15.45
CA LEU A 436 15.63 -12.67 15.00
C LEU A 436 16.21 -13.94 15.61
N GLU A 437 15.33 -14.85 16.02
CA GLU A 437 15.65 -16.16 16.61
C GLU A 437 14.73 -17.22 16.01
N GLY A 438 15.29 -18.18 15.29
CA GLY A 438 14.60 -19.31 14.68
C GLY A 438 14.96 -20.62 15.38
N LYS A 439 13.98 -21.51 15.58
CA LYS A 439 14.16 -22.84 16.20
C LYS A 439 13.34 -23.91 15.49
N ASP A 440 13.94 -25.08 15.34
CA ASP A 440 13.35 -26.26 14.68
C ASP A 440 12.88 -25.97 13.24
N VAL A 441 13.52 -25.02 12.55
CA VAL A 441 13.19 -24.61 11.18
C VAL A 441 13.72 -25.66 10.21
N ASP A 442 12.87 -26.27 9.38
CA ASP A 442 13.36 -27.23 8.37
C ASP A 442 14.14 -26.49 7.27
N PHE A 443 15.45 -26.71 7.26
CA PHE A 443 16.35 -26.03 6.32
C PHE A 443 16.23 -26.58 4.90
N GLY A 444 15.77 -27.82 4.73
CA GLY A 444 15.50 -28.42 3.43
C GLY A 444 14.28 -27.78 2.77
N ASP A 445 13.15 -27.69 3.50
CA ASP A 445 11.97 -27.00 2.99
C ASP A 445 12.17 -25.48 2.85
N LEU A 446 13.11 -24.86 3.58
CA LEU A 446 13.52 -23.46 3.37
C LEU A 446 14.34 -23.29 2.07
N LEU A 447 15.39 -24.09 1.87
CA LEU A 447 16.22 -24.05 0.65
C LEU A 447 15.41 -24.39 -0.61
N LYS A 448 14.41 -25.25 -0.48
CA LYS A 448 13.47 -25.62 -1.53
C LYS A 448 12.41 -24.55 -1.82
N GLN A 449 11.97 -23.79 -0.81
CA GLN A 449 11.11 -22.61 -1.02
C GLN A 449 11.85 -21.49 -1.75
N ALA A 450 13.14 -21.31 -1.47
CA ALA A 450 14.03 -20.39 -2.19
C ALA A 450 14.57 -20.96 -3.52
N GLU A 451 14.04 -22.09 -4.01
CA GLU A 451 14.46 -22.77 -5.26
C GLU A 451 15.95 -23.17 -5.36
N VAL A 452 16.72 -23.11 -4.26
CA VAL A 452 18.18 -23.37 -4.22
C VAL A 452 18.49 -24.86 -4.32
N THR A 453 17.87 -25.71 -3.49
CA THR A 453 18.05 -27.17 -3.51
C THR A 453 17.02 -27.89 -2.62
N ASP A 454 16.63 -29.11 -3.01
CA ASP A 454 15.85 -30.07 -2.20
C ASP A 454 16.73 -31.20 -1.60
N GLN A 455 18.04 -31.10 -1.77
CA GLN A 455 19.03 -32.15 -1.43
C GLN A 455 19.61 -32.02 -0.01
N VAL A 456 19.17 -31.03 0.77
CA VAL A 456 19.51 -30.87 2.19
C VAL A 456 18.25 -31.09 3.01
N GLY A 457 18.36 -31.58 4.25
CA GLY A 457 17.23 -31.65 5.18
C GLY A 457 17.67 -31.78 6.63
N GLY A 458 16.88 -31.24 7.55
CA GLY A 458 17.19 -31.22 8.99
C GLY A 458 16.78 -29.91 9.65
N ALA A 459 16.68 -29.93 10.98
CA ALA A 459 16.29 -28.79 11.78
C ALA A 459 17.46 -27.81 11.98
N LEU A 460 17.20 -26.53 11.75
CA LEU A 460 18.11 -25.41 11.96
C LEU A 460 17.59 -24.51 13.08
N GLU A 461 18.43 -24.25 14.07
CA GLU A 461 18.35 -23.05 14.90
C GLU A 461 19.18 -21.93 14.27
N PHE A 462 18.70 -20.70 14.34
CA PHE A 462 19.50 -19.52 13.99
C PHE A 462 19.23 -18.32 14.89
N GLU A 463 20.21 -17.45 15.03
CA GLU A 463 20.08 -16.15 15.68
C GLU A 463 20.80 -15.08 14.85
N ALA A 464 20.12 -13.98 14.58
CA ALA A 464 20.71 -12.76 14.04
C ALA A 464 20.40 -11.61 14.98
N ASP A 465 21.42 -10.89 15.44
CA ASP A 465 21.30 -9.61 16.13
C ASP A 465 22.23 -8.63 15.42
N VAL A 466 21.67 -7.85 14.49
CA VAL A 466 22.43 -6.99 13.58
C VAL A 466 21.81 -5.60 13.50
N LYS A 467 22.65 -4.59 13.33
CA LYS A 467 22.25 -3.20 13.10
C LYS A 467 23.13 -2.55 12.04
N GLY A 468 22.57 -1.67 11.22
CA GLY A 468 23.26 -0.98 10.13
C GLY A 468 22.63 0.38 9.86
N ARG A 469 23.35 1.26 9.17
CA ARG A 469 22.93 2.65 8.92
C ARG A 469 23.20 3.05 7.48
N GLY A 470 22.19 3.51 6.77
CA GLY A 470 22.34 3.84 5.36
C GLY A 470 21.03 4.24 4.68
N THR A 471 21.16 4.94 3.56
CA THR A 471 20.03 5.37 2.73
C THR A 471 19.61 4.34 1.68
N SER A 472 20.40 3.28 1.47
CA SER A 472 20.13 2.13 0.59
C SER A 472 20.42 0.81 1.33
N PRO A 473 19.89 -0.34 0.85
CA PRO A 473 20.25 -1.66 1.36
C PRO A 473 21.77 -1.91 1.39
N HIS A 474 22.49 -1.51 0.33
CA HIS A 474 23.95 -1.63 0.24
C HIS A 474 24.69 -0.79 1.30
N ALA A 475 24.22 0.44 1.57
CA ALA A 475 24.81 1.27 2.63
C ALA A 475 24.56 0.72 4.04
N ILE A 476 23.39 0.10 4.28
CA ILE A 476 23.08 -0.59 5.54
C ILE A 476 23.97 -1.83 5.70
N ALA A 477 24.17 -2.62 4.64
CA ALA A 477 25.06 -3.78 4.64
C ALA A 477 26.54 -3.38 4.87
N SER A 478 27.00 -2.34 4.18
CA SER A 478 28.36 -1.76 4.30
C SER A 478 28.71 -1.25 5.71
N THR A 479 27.71 -0.94 6.54
CA THR A 479 27.90 -0.44 7.91
C THR A 479 27.43 -1.41 8.98
N LEU A 480 27.02 -2.63 8.58
CA LEU A 480 26.40 -3.61 9.45
C LEU A 480 27.35 -4.00 10.60
N GLY A 481 26.79 -4.21 11.78
CA GLY A 481 27.51 -4.71 12.95
C GLY A 481 26.61 -5.49 13.90
N GLY A 482 27.19 -6.43 14.63
CA GLY A 482 26.45 -7.41 15.44
C GLY A 482 26.88 -8.83 15.10
N HIS A 483 25.94 -9.76 14.99
CA HIS A 483 26.24 -11.16 14.65
C HIS A 483 25.14 -11.91 13.92
N VAL A 484 25.55 -12.95 13.21
CA VAL A 484 24.67 -14.04 12.74
C VAL A 484 25.29 -15.37 13.15
N GLN A 485 24.47 -16.30 13.63
CA GLN A 485 24.87 -17.67 13.95
C GLN A 485 23.78 -18.68 13.58
N SER A 486 24.19 -19.90 13.23
CA SER A 486 23.29 -20.99 12.91
C SER A 486 23.82 -22.32 13.47
N VAL A 487 22.91 -23.18 13.92
CA VAL A 487 23.22 -24.51 14.44
C VAL A 487 22.19 -25.50 13.90
N ALA A 488 22.63 -26.49 13.15
CA ALA A 488 21.85 -27.70 12.90
C ALA A 488 22.54 -28.88 13.58
N LEU A 489 21.74 -29.77 14.17
CA LEU A 489 22.18 -31.05 14.74
C LEU A 489 21.35 -32.15 14.09
N ASP A 490 21.95 -33.31 13.83
CA ASP A 490 21.27 -34.45 13.20
C ASP A 490 20.66 -34.12 11.81
N GLY A 491 21.46 -33.50 10.94
CA GLY A 491 21.06 -33.13 9.58
C GLY A 491 21.30 -34.24 8.55
N THR A 492 20.90 -34.00 7.31
CA THR A 492 21.22 -34.85 6.15
C THR A 492 21.57 -34.03 4.91
N ILE A 493 22.51 -34.55 4.11
CA ILE A 493 22.79 -34.08 2.75
C ILE A 493 22.66 -35.29 1.82
N ASP A 494 21.95 -35.12 0.71
CA ASP A 494 21.87 -36.13 -0.34
C ASP A 494 23.23 -36.31 -1.01
N ASN A 495 23.62 -37.56 -1.23
CA ASN A 495 24.91 -37.89 -1.83
C ASN A 495 24.99 -37.41 -3.29
N SER A 496 23.87 -37.04 -3.93
CA SER A 496 23.85 -36.32 -5.20
C SER A 496 24.23 -34.84 -5.10
N LEU A 497 23.94 -34.12 -4.01
CA LEU A 497 24.51 -32.78 -3.78
C LEU A 497 25.98 -32.90 -3.39
N LEU A 498 26.33 -33.92 -2.60
CA LEU A 498 27.74 -34.20 -2.36
C LEU A 498 28.50 -34.51 -3.66
N ARG A 499 27.90 -35.10 -4.71
CA ARG A 499 28.57 -35.23 -6.04
C ARG A 499 28.92 -33.88 -6.67
N VAL A 500 28.09 -32.86 -6.48
CA VAL A 500 28.33 -31.49 -6.99
C VAL A 500 29.36 -30.75 -6.13
N LEU A 501 29.46 -31.05 -4.83
CA LEU A 501 30.54 -30.50 -3.99
C LEU A 501 31.86 -31.30 -4.11
N SER A 502 31.79 -32.57 -4.50
CA SER A 502 32.90 -33.51 -4.58
C SER A 502 33.22 -33.92 -6.02
N PHE A 503 33.40 -32.91 -6.87
CA PHE A 503 33.77 -33.09 -8.27
C PHE A 503 35.05 -33.93 -8.43
N GLY A 504 34.90 -35.10 -9.04
CA GLY A 504 35.94 -36.14 -9.15
C GLY A 504 35.79 -37.32 -8.18
N LEU A 505 34.80 -37.33 -7.27
CA LEU A 505 34.57 -38.41 -6.29
C LEU A 505 33.39 -39.36 -6.64
N GLY A 506 32.98 -39.41 -7.91
CA GLY A 506 31.85 -40.23 -8.36
C GLY A 506 31.96 -41.72 -7.99
N ASP A 507 33.14 -42.32 -8.21
CA ASP A 507 33.45 -43.71 -7.86
C ASP A 507 33.71 -43.93 -6.35
N ILE A 508 33.83 -42.84 -5.59
CA ILE A 508 34.35 -42.84 -4.21
C ILE A 508 33.23 -42.65 -3.18
N ILE A 509 32.05 -42.21 -3.61
CA ILE A 509 30.86 -42.09 -2.76
C ILE A 509 30.38 -43.43 -2.18
N GLY A 510 30.54 -44.54 -2.92
CA GLY A 510 30.27 -45.88 -2.37
C GLY A 510 31.19 -46.24 -1.19
N PRO A 511 32.53 -46.09 -1.32
CA PRO A 511 33.48 -46.19 -0.21
C PRO A 511 33.33 -45.15 0.92
N LEU A 512 32.96 -43.90 0.63
CA LEU A 512 32.78 -42.82 1.61
C LEU A 512 31.51 -43.00 2.46
N PHE A 513 30.37 -43.19 1.79
CA PHE A 513 29.02 -43.04 2.37
C PHE A 513 28.19 -44.33 2.29
N GLY A 514 28.81 -45.43 1.86
CA GLY A 514 28.18 -46.73 1.72
C GLY A 514 27.16 -46.79 0.59
N SER A 515 26.17 -47.66 0.73
CA SER A 515 25.01 -47.74 -0.17
C SER A 515 23.87 -46.81 0.25
N SER A 516 24.13 -45.78 1.06
CA SER A 516 23.13 -44.78 1.42
C SER A 516 22.99 -43.75 0.31
N GLU A 517 21.76 -43.30 0.05
CA GLU A 517 21.52 -42.17 -0.84
C GLU A 517 21.76 -40.82 -0.14
N LYS A 518 21.76 -40.78 1.20
CA LYS A 518 22.04 -39.58 1.99
C LYS A 518 23.14 -39.80 3.04
N THR A 519 23.96 -38.78 3.25
CA THR A 519 24.90 -38.68 4.38
C THR A 519 24.24 -37.95 5.55
N ARG A 520 24.51 -38.42 6.77
CA ARG A 520 24.07 -37.79 8.02
C ARG A 520 25.12 -36.76 8.47
N LEU A 521 24.67 -35.61 8.94
CA LEU A 521 25.48 -34.62 9.64
C LEU A 521 25.29 -34.79 11.15
N GLU A 522 26.38 -34.90 11.91
CA GLU A 522 26.32 -34.82 13.36
C GLU A 522 26.09 -33.38 13.81
N CYS A 523 26.78 -32.40 13.19
CA CYS A 523 26.47 -30.98 13.35
C CYS A 523 26.79 -30.15 12.10
N PHE A 524 26.18 -28.96 12.05
CA PHE A 524 26.60 -27.82 11.27
C PHE A 524 26.50 -26.57 12.16
N VAL A 525 27.59 -25.82 12.30
CA VAL A 525 27.70 -24.66 13.20
C VAL A 525 28.34 -23.50 12.46
N THR A 526 27.65 -22.36 12.38
CA THR A 526 28.21 -21.11 11.86
C THR A 526 28.07 -19.98 12.88
N ARG A 527 29.05 -19.08 12.88
CA ARG A 527 29.06 -17.83 13.63
C ARG A 527 29.91 -16.81 12.91
N PHE A 528 29.31 -15.69 12.54
CA PHE A 528 30.00 -14.50 12.05
C PHE A 528 29.76 -13.35 13.02
N ASP A 529 30.85 -12.77 13.53
CA ASP A 529 30.82 -11.44 14.17
C ASP A 529 30.99 -10.40 13.06
N ILE A 530 30.18 -9.34 13.07
CA ILE A 530 30.16 -8.31 12.03
C ILE A 530 30.57 -6.98 12.65
N GLU A 531 31.52 -6.29 12.03
CA GLU A 531 31.99 -4.96 12.43
C GLU A 531 32.22 -4.09 11.18
N GLY A 532 31.36 -3.07 10.97
CA GLY A 532 31.49 -2.12 9.86
C GLY A 532 31.45 -2.78 8.49
N GLY A 533 30.46 -3.66 8.27
CA GLY A 533 30.31 -4.43 7.02
C GLY A 533 31.24 -5.64 6.89
N GLN A 534 32.29 -5.77 7.72
CA GLN A 534 33.18 -6.94 7.70
C GLN A 534 32.65 -8.03 8.63
N ALA A 535 32.09 -9.10 8.06
CA ALA A 535 31.67 -10.31 8.77
C ALA A 535 32.82 -11.32 8.85
N LYS A 536 33.28 -11.67 10.05
CA LYS A 536 34.44 -12.54 10.29
C LYS A 536 34.01 -13.82 11.03
N SER A 537 34.41 -14.97 10.50
CA SER A 537 34.03 -16.28 11.05
C SER A 537 34.66 -16.52 12.42
N ARG A 538 33.86 -16.88 13.43
CA ARG A 538 34.34 -17.40 14.73
C ARG A 538 34.23 -18.92 14.82
N ALA A 539 33.16 -19.47 14.27
CA ALA A 539 32.94 -20.89 14.08
C ALA A 539 32.34 -21.09 12.70
N LEU A 540 32.83 -22.09 11.97
CA LEU A 540 32.32 -22.50 10.68
C LEU A 540 32.70 -23.97 10.51
N VAL A 541 31.85 -24.85 10.99
CA VAL A 541 32.12 -26.30 11.09
C VAL A 541 30.94 -27.09 10.54
N LEU A 542 31.25 -28.13 9.78
CA LEU A 542 30.34 -29.20 9.40
C LEU A 542 30.99 -30.52 9.79
N ASP A 543 30.26 -31.42 10.42
CA ASP A 543 30.76 -32.74 10.83
C ASP A 543 29.73 -33.82 10.46
N SER A 544 30.22 -34.92 9.89
CA SER A 544 29.45 -36.09 9.46
C SER A 544 29.90 -37.37 10.19
N GLY A 545 30.85 -37.27 11.12
CA GLY A 545 31.55 -38.40 11.75
C GLY A 545 32.54 -39.10 10.82
N ALA A 546 32.18 -39.33 9.54
CA ALA A 546 33.06 -39.88 8.50
C ALA A 546 34.02 -38.84 7.91
N PHE A 547 33.57 -37.59 7.80
CA PHE A 547 34.41 -36.43 7.48
C PHE A 547 33.91 -35.20 8.23
N ALA A 548 34.81 -34.24 8.41
CA ALA A 548 34.49 -32.94 8.97
C ALA A 548 35.18 -31.83 8.15
N VAL A 549 34.58 -30.65 8.12
CA VAL A 549 35.08 -29.48 7.40
C VAL A 549 35.12 -28.31 8.37
N ALA A 550 36.28 -27.69 8.52
CA ALA A 550 36.50 -26.50 9.33
C ALA A 550 36.86 -25.32 8.44
N GLY A 551 36.07 -24.26 8.48
CA GLY A 551 36.25 -23.05 7.70
C GLY A 551 36.78 -21.86 8.52
N ARG A 552 37.44 -20.94 7.84
CA ARG A 552 37.80 -19.60 8.35
C ARG A 552 37.74 -18.56 7.26
N GLY A 553 37.65 -17.29 7.66
CA GLY A 553 37.85 -16.14 6.78
C GLY A 553 36.83 -15.06 7.06
N GLY A 554 36.34 -14.42 5.99
CA GLY A 554 35.31 -13.40 6.12
C GLY A 554 34.56 -13.11 4.84
N ILE A 555 33.55 -12.26 5.02
CA ILE A 555 32.73 -11.65 3.99
C ILE A 555 32.83 -10.13 4.21
N ASP A 556 33.13 -9.39 3.15
CA ASP A 556 32.95 -7.94 3.13
C ASP A 556 31.61 -7.61 2.47
N LEU A 557 30.72 -6.97 3.22
CA LEU A 557 29.36 -6.62 2.78
C LEU A 557 29.29 -5.30 1.99
N GLY A 558 30.39 -4.53 1.90
CA GLY A 558 30.48 -3.29 1.12
C GLY A 558 31.23 -3.43 -0.21
N GLU A 559 32.27 -4.26 -0.25
CA GLU A 559 32.85 -4.74 -1.52
C GLU A 559 32.08 -5.95 -2.09
N GLU A 560 31.13 -6.49 -1.31
CA GLU A 560 30.35 -7.71 -1.60
C GLU A 560 31.24 -8.89 -2.02
N GLN A 561 32.33 -9.12 -1.29
CA GLN A 561 33.29 -10.20 -1.53
C GLN A 561 33.26 -11.24 -0.41
N VAL A 562 33.32 -12.52 -0.77
CA VAL A 562 33.64 -13.61 0.16
C VAL A 562 35.10 -14.05 -0.02
N ASN A 563 35.78 -14.37 1.08
CA ASN A 563 37.07 -15.05 1.09
C ASN A 563 37.12 -16.01 2.28
N LEU A 564 36.65 -17.23 2.06
CA LEU A 564 36.65 -18.32 3.03
C LEU A 564 37.63 -19.41 2.58
N ALA A 565 38.34 -20.00 3.54
CA ALA A 565 39.21 -21.15 3.34
C ALA A 565 38.76 -22.28 4.27
N PHE A 566 38.65 -23.50 3.73
CA PHE A 566 38.10 -24.68 4.37
C PHE A 566 39.14 -25.80 4.35
N ASP A 567 39.51 -26.29 5.52
CA ASP A 567 40.24 -27.54 5.66
C ASP A 567 39.24 -28.68 5.89
N THR A 568 39.47 -29.81 5.21
CA THR A 568 38.71 -31.03 5.43
C THR A 568 39.56 -32.00 6.26
N GLU A 569 38.95 -32.73 7.18
CA GLU A 569 39.51 -33.94 7.78
C GLU A 569 38.58 -35.13 7.50
N THR A 570 39.13 -36.33 7.48
CA THR A 570 38.40 -37.56 7.23
C THR A 570 38.86 -38.66 8.18
N SER A 571 37.88 -39.36 8.74
CA SER A 571 38.09 -40.18 9.93
C SER A 571 38.65 -41.57 9.64
N GLN A 572 39.02 -41.85 8.38
CA GLN A 572 39.85 -42.98 7.99
C GLN A 572 41.18 -42.53 7.39
N PRO A 573 42.32 -43.12 7.79
CA PRO A 573 43.62 -42.86 7.16
C PRO A 573 43.61 -43.14 5.64
N SER A 574 42.80 -44.10 5.20
CA SER A 574 42.61 -44.49 3.79
C SER A 574 42.10 -43.36 2.89
N LEU A 575 41.41 -42.37 3.47
CA LEU A 575 40.81 -41.24 2.75
C LEU A 575 41.65 -39.96 2.78
N ALA A 576 42.71 -39.89 3.59
CA ALA A 576 43.41 -38.64 3.87
C ALA A 576 43.93 -37.90 2.61
N SER A 577 44.21 -38.63 1.53
CA SER A 577 44.60 -38.08 0.21
C SER A 577 43.48 -37.37 -0.56
N LEU A 578 42.23 -37.41 -0.07
CA LEU A 578 41.07 -36.69 -0.60
C LEU A 578 40.61 -35.50 0.25
N ALA A 579 41.14 -35.36 1.46
CA ALA A 579 40.81 -34.26 2.37
C ALA A 579 41.52 -32.97 1.91
N VAL A 580 41.27 -32.57 0.66
CA VAL A 580 41.93 -31.45 -0.02
C VAL A 580 41.31 -30.14 0.48
N PRO A 581 42.09 -29.23 1.08
CA PRO A 581 41.60 -27.91 1.42
C PRO A 581 41.08 -27.16 0.19
N PHE A 582 40.06 -26.33 0.38
CA PHE A 582 39.48 -25.52 -0.69
C PHE A 582 39.14 -24.11 -0.19
N ARG A 583 39.00 -23.16 -1.12
CA ARG A 583 38.57 -21.79 -0.84
C ARG A 583 37.27 -21.51 -1.56
N VAL A 584 36.44 -20.65 -0.97
CA VAL A 584 35.30 -20.00 -1.64
C VAL A 584 35.62 -18.52 -1.73
N THR A 585 35.79 -18.00 -2.95
CA THR A 585 36.23 -16.62 -3.19
C THR A 585 35.45 -15.94 -4.31
N GLY A 586 35.39 -14.60 -4.26
CA GLY A 586 34.78 -13.75 -5.29
C GLY A 586 33.53 -13.01 -4.82
N PRO A 587 32.72 -12.44 -5.74
CA PRO A 587 31.52 -11.68 -5.39
C PRO A 587 30.48 -12.54 -4.68
N LEU A 588 29.72 -11.95 -3.75
CA LEU A 588 28.64 -12.66 -3.02
C LEU A 588 27.54 -13.21 -3.94
N GLY A 589 27.27 -12.54 -5.06
CA GLY A 589 26.31 -13.01 -6.06
C GLY A 589 26.85 -14.12 -7.00
N ASN A 590 28.16 -14.36 -7.02
CA ASN A 590 28.81 -15.37 -7.88
C ASN A 590 30.13 -15.85 -7.25
N PRO A 591 30.10 -16.47 -6.06
CA PRO A 591 31.31 -16.96 -5.43
C PRO A 591 31.74 -18.29 -6.08
N ARG A 592 33.03 -18.59 -6.02
CA ARG A 592 33.62 -19.76 -6.69
C ARG A 592 34.40 -20.60 -5.70
N ALA A 593 34.13 -21.91 -5.66
CA ALA A 593 34.97 -22.85 -4.94
C ALA A 593 36.18 -23.26 -5.80
N THR A 594 37.38 -23.22 -5.23
CA THR A 594 38.62 -23.69 -5.87
C THR A 594 39.48 -24.47 -4.87
N PRO A 595 40.14 -25.58 -5.27
CA PRO A 595 41.10 -26.26 -4.39
C PRO A 595 42.25 -25.33 -3.95
N ASP A 596 42.74 -25.49 -2.73
CA ASP A 596 43.90 -24.77 -2.19
C ASP A 596 45.14 -25.70 -2.11
N PRO A 597 45.90 -25.86 -3.21
CA PRO A 597 47.12 -26.66 -3.21
C PRO A 597 48.23 -26.04 -2.36
N VAL A 598 48.11 -24.77 -1.93
CA VAL A 598 49.10 -24.12 -1.07
C VAL A 598 48.84 -24.48 0.39
N GLY A 599 47.58 -24.47 0.84
CA GLY A 599 47.17 -25.03 2.13
C GLY A 599 47.56 -26.51 2.26
N ALA A 600 47.30 -27.30 1.22
CA ALA A 600 47.73 -28.70 1.15
C ALA A 600 49.26 -28.87 1.27
N ALA A 601 50.05 -27.96 0.69
CA ALA A 601 51.52 -28.02 0.78
C ALA A 601 52.05 -27.67 2.18
N VAL A 602 51.40 -26.74 2.90
CA VAL A 602 51.80 -26.39 4.29
C VAL A 602 51.42 -27.51 5.27
N GLY A 603 50.26 -28.14 5.10
CA GLY A 603 49.80 -29.23 5.98
C GLY A 603 50.72 -30.47 6.02
N VAL A 604 51.57 -30.66 5.01
CA VAL A 604 52.52 -31.78 4.92
C VAL A 604 53.84 -31.52 5.68
N VAL A 605 54.11 -30.28 6.10
CA VAL A 605 55.42 -29.90 6.70
C VAL A 605 55.26 -29.54 8.19
N GLY A 606 55.16 -30.55 9.07
CA GLY A 606 55.34 -30.33 10.50
C GLY A 606 54.63 -31.27 11.48
N THR A 607 54.90 -32.57 11.43
CA THR A 607 54.46 -33.48 12.52
C THR A 607 55.18 -33.17 13.83
N VAL A 608 54.44 -32.77 14.86
CA VAL A 608 54.78 -32.84 16.31
C VAL A 608 56.10 -32.16 16.73
N GLY A 609 56.01 -30.94 17.29
CA GLY A 609 57.20 -30.23 17.81
C GLY A 609 56.93 -28.85 18.42
N ASP A 610 57.42 -27.80 17.74
CA ASP A 610 57.94 -26.60 18.41
C ASP A 610 57.17 -25.28 18.20
N VAL A 611 55.96 -25.28 17.64
CA VAL A 611 55.19 -24.04 17.35
C VAL A 611 54.82 -23.26 18.62
N ALA A 612 54.85 -23.90 19.80
CA ALA A 612 54.39 -23.34 21.07
C ALA A 612 55.25 -22.22 21.70
N LYS A 613 56.35 -21.75 21.08
CA LYS A 613 57.33 -20.85 21.74
C LYS A 613 57.88 -19.65 20.96
N THR A 614 57.45 -19.39 19.72
CA THR A 614 57.97 -18.27 18.93
C THR A 614 56.88 -17.24 18.58
N GLY A 615 56.70 -16.26 19.46
CA GLY A 615 56.02 -15.03 19.08
C GLY A 615 56.91 -14.18 18.18
N GLY A 616 56.62 -14.13 16.87
CA GLY A 616 57.38 -13.31 15.93
C GLY A 616 57.02 -13.54 14.46
N ASN A 617 56.41 -12.53 13.84
CA ASN A 617 56.38 -12.19 12.41
C ASN A 617 56.50 -13.33 11.38
N ILE A 618 55.36 -13.75 10.81
CA ILE A 618 55.35 -14.34 9.46
C ILE A 618 55.68 -13.22 8.46
N VAL A 619 56.69 -13.44 7.61
CA VAL A 619 57.19 -12.42 6.67
C VAL A 619 56.77 -12.74 5.24
N GLY A 620 55.96 -11.86 4.65
CA GLY A 620 55.91 -11.61 3.20
C GLY A 620 55.00 -12.51 2.37
N GLY A 621 53.81 -12.00 2.01
CA GLY A 621 52.97 -12.55 0.95
C GLY A 621 51.52 -12.10 1.08
N ALA A 622 51.04 -11.27 0.13
CA ALA A 622 49.66 -10.80 -0.05
C ALA A 622 48.92 -10.24 1.20
N VAL A 623 48.72 -8.92 1.23
CA VAL A 623 47.72 -8.28 2.10
C VAL A 623 46.46 -8.07 1.27
N ASP A 624 45.65 -9.13 1.13
CA ASP A 624 44.40 -9.06 0.36
C ASP A 624 43.32 -8.29 1.13
N ALA A 625 42.46 -7.58 0.39
CA ALA A 625 41.63 -6.48 0.92
C ALA A 625 40.62 -6.89 2.01
N VAL A 626 40.17 -8.15 2.04
CA VAL A 626 39.18 -8.64 3.02
C VAL A 626 39.82 -8.87 4.40
N GLY A 627 39.88 -7.81 5.20
CA GLY A 627 39.78 -7.89 6.67
C GLY A 627 40.97 -8.44 7.46
N GLY A 628 42.06 -8.89 6.81
CA GLY A 628 43.37 -9.17 7.42
C GLY A 628 43.58 -10.57 8.02
N ILE A 629 44.64 -11.25 7.56
CA ILE A 629 45.18 -12.53 8.06
C ILE A 629 44.17 -13.70 8.04
N ILE A 630 43.90 -14.21 6.84
CA ILE A 630 43.69 -15.67 6.71
C ILE A 630 45.03 -16.33 7.02
N GLY A 631 45.15 -16.97 8.19
CA GLY A 631 46.36 -17.67 8.61
C GLY A 631 46.74 -18.79 7.63
N THR A 632 48.03 -19.08 7.49
CA THR A 632 48.54 -20.03 6.49
C THR A 632 48.73 -21.46 7.00
N GLY A 633 48.60 -21.71 8.31
CA GLY A 633 48.63 -23.06 8.89
C GLY A 633 47.24 -23.74 8.91
N PRO A 634 47.17 -25.07 9.08
CA PRO A 634 45.90 -25.79 9.13
C PRO A 634 45.03 -25.38 10.33
N ILE A 635 43.72 -25.27 10.10
CA ILE A 635 42.67 -24.89 11.04
C ILE A 635 42.49 -25.99 12.09
N ILE A 636 42.30 -27.23 11.62
CA ILE A 636 42.04 -28.41 12.44
C ILE A 636 43.27 -28.78 13.30
N GLY A 637 44.48 -28.46 12.83
CA GLY A 637 45.74 -28.71 13.54
C GLY A 637 45.98 -27.89 14.82
N GLN A 638 45.04 -27.05 15.24
CA GLN A 638 45.09 -26.27 16.49
C GLN A 638 44.16 -26.80 17.59
N ILE A 639 43.37 -27.83 17.29
CA ILE A 639 42.32 -28.39 18.15
C ILE A 639 42.90 -29.24 19.29
N GLY A 640 42.29 -29.19 20.47
CA GLY A 640 42.73 -29.96 21.63
C GLY A 640 42.45 -31.46 21.45
N SER A 641 43.42 -32.33 21.75
CA SER A 641 43.37 -33.78 21.48
C SER A 641 42.31 -34.61 22.22
N ASN A 642 41.30 -33.98 22.81
CA ASN A 642 40.22 -34.56 23.61
C ASN A 642 38.82 -34.00 23.24
N GLN A 643 38.68 -33.16 22.20
CA GLN A 643 37.38 -32.60 21.77
C GLN A 643 37.12 -32.90 20.29
N THR A 644 35.83 -32.94 19.90
CA THR A 644 35.42 -32.94 18.48
C THR A 644 35.25 -31.52 17.96
N LEU A 645 35.33 -31.38 16.63
CA LEU A 645 35.06 -30.13 15.90
C LEU A 645 33.70 -29.52 16.28
N CYS A 646 32.63 -30.31 16.35
CA CYS A 646 31.33 -29.84 16.87
C CYS A 646 31.41 -29.33 18.31
N GLY A 647 32.16 -30.01 19.18
CA GLY A 647 32.29 -29.63 20.59
C GLY A 647 32.93 -28.26 20.77
N GLU A 648 34.05 -28.01 20.09
CA GLU A 648 34.74 -26.71 20.12
C GLU A 648 33.93 -25.62 19.39
N ALA A 649 33.30 -25.92 18.26
CA ALA A 649 32.47 -24.96 17.52
C ALA A 649 31.23 -24.50 18.31
N LEU A 650 30.54 -25.44 18.98
CA LEU A 650 29.44 -25.11 19.89
C LEU A 650 29.96 -24.29 21.09
N ALA A 651 31.09 -24.69 21.69
CA ALA A 651 31.68 -23.98 22.83
C ALA A 651 32.08 -22.53 22.48
N ALA A 652 32.58 -22.30 21.27
CA ALA A 652 32.90 -20.97 20.75
C ALA A 652 31.68 -20.04 20.60
N ILE A 653 30.46 -20.61 20.52
CA ILE A 653 29.19 -19.86 20.52
C ILE A 653 28.42 -19.98 21.85
N GLY A 654 29.06 -20.47 22.92
CA GLY A 654 28.47 -20.57 24.26
C GLY A 654 27.46 -21.72 24.47
N ARG A 655 27.42 -22.71 23.58
CA ARG A 655 26.62 -23.94 23.68
C ARG A 655 27.56 -25.16 23.86
N GLY A 656 27.04 -26.37 24.10
CA GLY A 656 27.78 -27.61 23.74
C GLY A 656 27.87 -28.75 24.77
N THR A 657 28.17 -29.95 24.25
CA THR A 657 28.63 -31.17 24.96
C THR A 657 29.15 -32.26 23.99
N ALA A 658 30.34 -32.82 24.29
CA ALA A 658 30.78 -34.23 24.13
C ALA A 658 30.60 -35.08 22.83
N ALA A 659 31.58 -35.01 21.93
CA ALA A 659 32.37 -36.10 21.26
C ALA A 659 31.78 -37.43 20.69
N GLY A 660 32.17 -37.78 19.44
CA GLY A 660 31.90 -39.03 18.69
C GLY A 660 32.82 -39.26 17.45
N GLN A 661 32.76 -40.44 16.77
CA GLN A 661 33.64 -40.94 15.66
C GLN A 661 33.01 -42.20 14.95
N SER A 662 33.37 -42.74 13.74
CA SER A 662 34.27 -42.42 12.60
C SER A 662 33.98 -43.31 11.34
N SER A 663 34.64 -43.13 10.15
CA SER A 663 34.60 -44.09 8.99
C SER A 663 35.15 -43.53 7.62
N GLY A 664 35.04 -44.28 6.49
CA GLY A 664 35.25 -43.86 5.05
C GLY A 664 36.36 -44.56 4.18
N GLY A 665 36.40 -44.35 2.84
CA GLY A 665 37.42 -44.84 1.86
C GLY A 665 37.55 -44.03 0.51
N GLY A 666 38.70 -44.04 -0.22
CA GLY A 666 39.08 -43.11 -1.34
C GLY A 666 39.58 -43.73 -2.69
N ALA A 667 40.20 -43.04 -3.70
CA ALA A 667 40.67 -41.65 -3.88
C ALA A 667 40.99 -41.17 -5.36
N SER A 668 41.12 -39.84 -5.57
CA SER A 668 41.62 -38.96 -6.70
C SER A 668 40.94 -38.86 -8.09
N GLY A 669 40.64 -37.64 -8.62
CA GLY A 669 40.08 -37.47 -9.99
C GLY A 669 40.02 -36.13 -10.81
N GLY A 670 40.00 -34.90 -10.26
CA GLY A 670 40.15 -33.61 -11.03
C GLY A 670 38.95 -33.01 -11.80
N LEU A 671 38.73 -31.68 -11.73
CA LEU A 671 37.64 -30.93 -12.43
C LEU A 671 37.83 -29.38 -12.41
N ALA A 672 36.91 -28.60 -13.03
CA ALA A 672 36.97 -27.13 -13.04
C ALA A 672 35.62 -26.33 -13.10
N ASP A 673 34.65 -26.66 -13.96
CA ASP A 673 33.66 -25.66 -14.43
C ASP A 673 32.32 -25.56 -13.64
N ASP A 674 31.74 -26.66 -13.15
CA ASP A 674 30.31 -26.68 -12.78
C ASP A 674 29.94 -26.10 -11.39
N VAL A 675 30.89 -25.93 -10.45
CA VAL A 675 30.58 -25.44 -9.07
C VAL A 675 29.96 -24.03 -9.08
N GLY A 676 30.35 -23.20 -10.06
CA GLY A 676 29.90 -21.82 -10.13
C GLY A 676 28.37 -21.69 -10.12
N LYS A 677 27.64 -22.62 -10.75
CA LYS A 677 26.20 -22.43 -10.97
C LYS A 677 25.40 -22.40 -9.67
N ALA A 678 25.49 -23.43 -8.83
CA ALA A 678 24.74 -23.52 -7.57
C ALA A 678 25.09 -22.38 -6.57
N LEU A 679 26.26 -21.74 -6.75
CA LEU A 679 26.68 -20.58 -6.00
C LEU A 679 26.15 -19.25 -6.56
N ASN A 680 25.83 -19.16 -7.86
CA ASN A 680 25.06 -18.03 -8.42
C ASN A 680 23.59 -18.12 -7.97
N ASP A 681 23.00 -19.32 -8.09
CA ASP A 681 21.60 -19.56 -7.78
C ASP A 681 21.27 -19.15 -6.31
N ALA A 682 22.20 -19.36 -5.37
CA ALA A 682 22.08 -18.89 -3.98
C ALA A 682 22.37 -17.38 -3.78
N GLY A 683 23.13 -16.73 -4.67
CA GLY A 683 23.45 -15.31 -4.61
C GLY A 683 22.24 -14.42 -4.98
N ASP A 684 21.55 -14.79 -6.06
CA ASP A 684 20.33 -14.13 -6.53
C ASP A 684 19.21 -14.16 -5.47
N GLU A 685 19.13 -15.21 -4.65
CA GLU A 685 18.15 -15.31 -3.55
C GLU A 685 18.45 -14.40 -2.35
N ILE A 686 19.72 -14.12 -2.04
CA ILE A 686 20.06 -13.16 -0.98
C ILE A 686 19.65 -11.75 -1.42
N GLU A 687 19.78 -11.43 -2.72
CA GLU A 687 19.30 -10.17 -3.31
C GLU A 687 17.76 -10.05 -3.20
N LYS A 688 17.01 -11.10 -3.58
CA LYS A 688 15.55 -11.16 -3.42
C LYS A 688 15.12 -11.08 -1.95
N GLY A 689 15.86 -11.73 -1.05
CA GLY A 689 15.65 -11.69 0.40
C GLY A 689 15.76 -10.26 0.95
N PHE A 690 16.81 -9.51 0.59
CA PHE A 690 16.95 -8.11 1.01
C PHE A 690 15.93 -7.18 0.32
N LYS A 691 15.62 -7.39 -0.97
CA LYS A 691 14.51 -6.68 -1.65
C LYS A 691 13.19 -6.86 -0.91
N SER A 692 12.91 -8.05 -0.37
CA SER A 692 11.66 -8.35 0.35
C SER A 692 11.46 -7.57 1.66
N LEU A 693 12.54 -7.04 2.26
CA LEU A 693 12.48 -6.23 3.48
C LEU A 693 12.27 -4.73 3.22
N PHE A 694 12.52 -4.26 1.99
CA PHE A 694 12.59 -2.82 1.69
C PHE A 694 11.71 -2.36 0.51
N GLY A 695 11.31 -3.26 -0.38
CA GLY A 695 10.48 -2.97 -1.54
C GLY A 695 11.25 -2.32 -2.70
N ASN A 696 11.30 -3.01 -3.83
CA ASN A 696 11.69 -2.52 -5.16
C ASN A 696 10.66 -3.05 -6.16
#